data_AF-A0A4R1TSF8-F1
#
_entry.id   AF-A0A4R1TSF8-F1
#
_cell.length_a   1.000
_cell.length_b   1.000
_cell.length_c   1.000
_cell.angle_alpha   90.00
_cell.angle_beta   90.00
_cell.angle_gamma   90.00
#
_symmetry.space_group_name_H-M   'P 1'
#
loop_
_entity.id
_entity.type
_entity.pdbx_description
1 polymer ?
#
loop_
_entity_poly.entity_id
_entity_poly.type
_entity_poly.pdbx_seq_one_letter_code
_entity_poly.pdbx_strand_id
1 'polypeptide(L)'
;MSYLDHSRPGKGALVVASIFPAIVILIELATGICAGAFFDPVPTIGHVVLISLVPIVNFLLWQALRTEDTAPVWLVIFGGGSIAVAASYSLLFLPMLPFAFIAIILVGIGLLPFAPLAGLVFAVRWTGEAAASRNCGGRIAVEGVALGVVALLLVDLPATIMQVALDRYDGSVQQQRSAVALMRALGDRDMLLRQSYGDTARASGVASFLVSAWTNGVFWNEQPRTEAARELYYRVTGKAFNAVARPGHGVGDRTRLFAWDDDQGGEAVGGRVPDLALAGSRIDGSVAARDNLAYLEWTIDLANRGDIQREARFTIALPEGAVPSRATLWINGEPREASIAGRGETRAAYSRVVSASRDPLLVTTDGAQRLLVQAFPIQPRASMRLRIGVTAPFAIQPDGRRTLALPTMVERNFDLDADLRHAIWIAGGRAAHTALNDAALITGRFRLTLPPVTVPSTTFGSMPAQGKAAAVSVEQRIVRETSPRGPLMLVVDSSADMTAIATALPAALDAIAPGRVVGLVVAGDEPGFVAPRPWSREQAAEISTALGGMRFRGGQDDRAGLAVALQAMPRADATLLWLHGAQPIRFTSPAPALEQALERLPALPRLVRYQVAPGRAMTLAGSRWFDTARLPSPSGDVFVDLRAILADVAGNAPRWTVVRTALAGAAIPGSTHIVRLWAAERLAGLGGSRGKTREAAVSLAHRVNVITPVSGAVVLETVRDYTANGLPVPDPDAVPTVPEPETWALLILTALAGALLVKRQRDLRVVAA
;
A
#
# COMPACT_ATOMS: atom_id res chain seq x y z
N MET A 1 53.32 11.82 59.86
CA MET A 1 52.76 13.05 59.28
C MET A 1 53.07 13.05 57.79
N SER A 2 52.11 12.58 56.98
CA SER A 2 52.10 12.72 55.52
C SER A 2 50.62 12.78 55.14
N TYR A 3 50.12 14.02 54.99
CA TYR A 3 48.78 14.31 54.52
C TYR A 3 48.73 13.96 53.02
N LEU A 4 48.11 12.83 52.67
CA LEU A 4 47.68 12.60 51.29
C LEU A 4 46.47 13.48 51.04
N ASP A 5 46.71 14.66 50.45
CA ASP A 5 45.68 15.55 49.93
C ASP A 5 44.73 14.74 49.03
N HIS A 6 43.51 14.49 49.51
CA HIS A 6 42.45 13.87 48.70
C HIS A 6 42.06 14.90 47.63
N SER A 7 42.75 14.81 46.49
CA SER A 7 42.62 15.70 45.35
C SER A 7 41.15 15.88 44.96
N ARG A 8 40.56 16.99 45.40
CA ARG A 8 39.19 17.40 45.03
C ARG A 8 39.05 17.34 43.51
N PRO A 9 37.95 16.79 42.97
CA PRO A 9 37.85 16.54 41.54
C PRO A 9 37.96 17.85 40.75
N GLY A 10 38.91 17.90 39.82
CA GLY A 10 39.27 19.10 39.07
C GLY A 10 38.16 19.59 38.11
N LYS A 11 38.19 20.87 37.73
CA LYS A 11 37.22 21.45 36.78
C LYS A 11 37.31 20.82 35.38
N GLY A 12 38.51 20.42 34.94
CA GLY A 12 38.69 19.73 33.66
C GLY A 12 38.04 18.34 33.61
N ALA A 13 38.00 17.63 34.74
CA ALA A 13 37.32 16.34 34.84
C ALA A 13 35.80 16.47 34.65
N LEU A 14 35.20 17.57 35.11
CA LEU A 14 33.77 17.85 34.89
C LEU A 14 33.41 18.02 33.40
N VAL A 15 34.29 18.67 32.64
CA VAL A 15 34.09 18.85 31.19
C VAL A 15 34.01 17.49 30.51
N VAL A 16 34.92 16.57 30.84
CA VAL A 16 35.00 15.24 30.24
C VAL A 16 33.89 14.30 30.76
N ALA A 17 33.54 14.38 32.05
CA ALA A 17 32.59 13.46 32.69
C ALA A 17 31.12 13.80 32.45
N SER A 18 30.78 15.08 32.24
CA SER A 18 29.40 15.56 32.21
C SER A 18 29.10 16.40 30.97
N ILE A 19 29.89 17.44 30.69
CA ILE A 19 29.60 18.39 29.59
C ILE A 19 29.73 17.69 28.24
N PHE A 20 30.83 16.97 28.03
CA PHE A 20 31.09 16.27 26.78
C PHE A 20 30.02 15.21 26.46
N PRO A 21 29.69 14.25 27.36
CA PRO A 21 28.60 13.31 27.11
C PRO A 21 27.23 13.98 26.90
N ALA A 22 26.91 15.07 27.62
CA ALA A 22 25.67 15.80 27.42
C ALA A 22 25.59 16.44 26.02
N ILE A 23 26.70 17.01 25.52
CA ILE A 23 26.77 17.55 24.15
C ILE A 23 26.58 16.43 23.12
N VAL A 24 27.19 15.27 23.32
CA VAL A 24 27.03 14.12 22.41
C VAL A 24 25.57 13.67 22.35
N ILE A 25 24.88 13.58 23.51
CA ILE A 25 23.46 13.25 23.55
C ILE A 25 22.62 14.29 22.79
N LEU A 26 22.90 15.59 22.96
CA LEU A 26 22.20 16.66 22.24
C LEU A 26 22.45 16.61 20.73
N ILE A 27 23.68 16.33 20.30
CA ILE A 27 24.02 16.15 18.89
C ILE A 27 23.24 14.97 18.32
N GLU A 28 23.21 13.83 19.02
CA GLU A 28 22.48 12.65 18.54
C GLU A 28 20.98 12.93 18.44
N LEU A 29 20.37 13.57 19.45
CA LEU A 29 18.96 13.98 19.41
C LEU A 29 18.65 14.94 18.25
N ALA A 30 19.61 15.78 17.84
CA ALA A 30 19.42 16.75 16.76
C ALA A 30 19.72 16.17 15.37
N THR A 31 20.56 15.15 15.26
CA THR A 31 21.15 14.71 13.98
C THR A 31 20.94 13.23 13.64
N GLY A 32 20.72 12.35 14.62
CA GLY A 32 20.55 10.92 14.42
C GLY A 32 21.75 10.23 13.74
N ILE A 33 22.96 10.76 13.90
CA ILE A 33 24.16 10.28 13.18
C ILE A 33 24.50 8.84 13.59
N CYS A 34 24.39 8.49 14.88
CA CYS A 34 24.64 7.12 15.33
C CYS A 34 23.59 6.17 14.77
N ALA A 35 22.31 6.55 14.83
CA ALA A 35 21.22 5.76 14.26
C ALA A 35 21.45 5.47 12.76
N GLY A 36 21.85 6.48 11.98
CA GLY A 36 22.10 6.31 10.55
C GLY A 36 23.35 5.49 10.18
N ALA A 37 24.36 5.43 11.06
CA ALA A 37 25.67 4.85 10.73
C ALA A 37 25.97 3.49 11.39
N PHE A 38 25.54 3.27 12.65
CA PHE A 38 25.93 2.09 13.44
C PHE A 38 24.76 1.45 14.20
N PHE A 39 24.15 2.11 15.18
CA PHE A 39 22.92 1.69 15.89
C PHE A 39 22.21 2.91 16.45
N ASP A 40 20.92 2.81 16.77
CA ASP A 40 20.16 3.89 17.43
C ASP A 40 20.35 3.82 18.96
N PRO A 41 21.09 4.75 19.60
CA PRO A 41 21.29 4.75 21.04
C PRO A 41 20.10 5.31 21.83
N VAL A 42 19.12 5.95 21.17
CA VAL A 42 17.98 6.67 21.76
C VAL A 42 16.61 6.31 21.12
N PRO A 43 16.27 5.02 20.98
CA PRO A 43 15.08 4.60 20.22
C PRO A 43 13.76 4.92 20.94
N THR A 44 13.81 5.20 22.24
CA THR A 44 12.65 5.61 23.05
C THR A 44 13.02 6.75 24.00
N ILE A 45 12.01 7.48 24.48
CA ILE A 45 12.18 8.50 25.53
C ILE A 45 12.82 7.91 26.79
N GLY A 46 12.56 6.63 27.09
CA GLY A 46 13.18 5.93 28.21
C GLY A 46 14.71 5.86 28.09
N HIS A 47 15.23 5.60 26.89
CA HIS A 47 16.68 5.60 26.63
C HIS A 47 17.26 7.01 26.80
N VAL A 48 16.58 8.03 26.27
CA VAL A 48 17.00 9.45 26.41
C VAL A 48 17.15 9.82 27.88
N VAL A 49 16.15 9.48 28.71
CA VAL A 49 16.19 9.75 30.16
C VAL A 49 17.35 9.01 30.81
N LEU A 50 17.53 7.73 30.48
CA LEU A 50 18.52 6.87 31.12
C LEU A 50 19.96 7.28 30.79
N ILE A 51 20.26 7.60 29.53
CA ILE A 51 21.60 8.07 29.14
C ILE A 51 21.89 9.48 29.64
N SER A 52 20.87 10.35 29.70
CA SER A 52 21.02 11.72 30.21
C SER A 52 21.28 11.75 31.72
N LEU A 53 20.86 10.71 32.43
CA LEU A 53 21.11 10.57 33.86
C LEU A 53 22.61 10.46 34.17
N VAL A 54 23.40 9.84 33.29
CA VAL A 54 24.85 9.64 33.48
C VAL A 54 25.61 10.96 33.65
N PRO A 55 25.58 11.94 32.72
CA PRO A 55 26.28 13.20 32.90
C PRO A 55 25.71 14.03 34.06
N ILE A 56 24.40 13.94 34.34
CA ILE A 56 23.75 14.64 35.46
C ILE A 56 24.27 14.10 36.80
N VAL A 57 24.26 12.78 36.97
CA VAL A 57 24.75 12.13 38.19
C VAL A 57 26.24 12.35 38.38
N ASN A 58 27.03 12.28 37.31
CA ASN A 58 28.46 12.62 37.36
C ASN A 58 28.69 14.07 37.83
N PHE A 59 27.86 15.02 37.39
CA PHE A 59 27.92 16.42 37.84
C PHE A 59 27.57 16.54 39.33
N LEU A 60 26.52 15.86 39.76
CA LEU A 60 26.08 15.87 41.16
C LEU A 60 27.10 15.20 42.09
N LEU A 61 27.70 14.09 41.68
CA LEU A 61 28.81 13.43 42.39
C LEU A 61 30.03 14.35 42.49
N TRP A 62 30.40 15.01 41.38
CA TRP A 62 31.47 16.00 41.37
C TRP A 62 31.21 17.16 42.36
N GLN A 63 29.96 17.64 42.43
CA GLN A 63 29.57 18.70 43.36
C GLN A 63 29.61 18.21 44.81
N ALA A 64 29.02 17.05 45.11
CA ALA A 64 28.95 16.49 46.45
C ALA A 64 30.35 16.22 47.03
N LEU A 65 31.25 15.61 46.25
CA LEU A 65 32.64 15.35 46.66
C LEU A 65 33.49 16.61 46.92
N ARG A 66 33.00 17.80 46.53
CA ARG A 66 33.66 19.08 46.78
C ARG A 66 33.06 19.87 47.94
N THR A 67 31.81 19.60 48.28
CA THR A 67 30.99 20.46 49.16
C THR A 67 30.54 19.74 50.42
N GLU A 68 30.45 18.41 50.39
CA GLU A 68 29.94 17.60 51.48
C GLU A 68 31.01 16.58 51.92
N ASP A 69 31.08 16.31 53.22
CA ASP A 69 31.99 15.28 53.76
C ASP A 69 31.52 13.86 53.43
N THR A 70 30.20 13.66 53.25
CA THR A 70 29.60 12.38 52.85
C THR A 70 28.46 12.59 51.86
N ALA A 71 28.65 12.19 50.60
CA ALA A 71 27.63 12.30 49.56
C ALA A 71 26.36 11.50 49.92
N PRO A 72 25.12 11.94 49.58
CA PRO A 72 23.88 11.30 50.03
C PRO A 72 23.67 9.89 49.47
N VAL A 73 22.91 9.04 50.18
CA VAL A 73 22.67 7.62 49.81
C VAL A 73 22.10 7.48 48.41
N TRP A 74 21.08 8.28 48.06
CA TRP A 74 20.45 8.23 46.74
C TRP A 74 21.48 8.49 45.63
N LEU A 75 22.44 9.40 45.84
CA LEU A 75 23.44 9.73 44.83
C LEU A 75 24.44 8.59 44.62
N VAL A 76 24.75 7.80 45.65
CA VAL A 76 25.56 6.57 45.52
C VAL A 76 24.80 5.50 44.74
N ILE A 77 23.48 5.35 44.96
CA ILE A 77 22.62 4.42 44.20
C ILE A 77 22.57 4.82 42.72
N PHE A 78 22.29 6.09 42.44
CA PHE A 78 22.25 6.60 41.06
C PHE A 78 23.63 6.62 40.39
N GLY A 79 24.71 6.79 41.17
CA GLY A 79 26.08 6.61 40.72
C GLY A 79 26.35 5.18 40.26
N GLY A 80 25.93 4.19 41.07
CA GLY A 80 25.93 2.78 40.69
C GLY A 80 25.12 2.51 39.41
N GLY A 81 23.92 3.08 39.31
CA GLY A 81 23.09 2.97 38.11
C GLY A 81 23.75 3.58 36.87
N SER A 82 24.43 4.72 37.03
CA SER A 82 25.16 5.39 35.95
C SER A 82 26.37 4.58 35.48
N ILE A 83 27.03 3.83 36.37
CA ILE A 83 28.08 2.87 35.98
C ILE A 83 27.49 1.80 35.06
N ALA A 84 26.33 1.21 35.41
CA ALA A 84 25.69 0.19 34.58
C ALA A 84 25.36 0.72 33.18
N VAL A 85 24.69 1.88 33.09
CA VAL A 85 24.34 2.53 31.82
C VAL A 85 25.58 2.87 31.01
N ALA A 86 26.55 3.57 31.59
CA ALA A 86 27.76 3.97 30.89
C ALA A 86 28.60 2.77 30.44
N ALA A 87 28.68 1.69 31.24
CA ALA A 87 29.39 0.47 30.90
C ALA A 87 28.74 -0.24 29.70
N SER A 88 27.42 -0.38 29.72
CA SER A 88 26.64 -0.95 28.63
C SER A 88 26.88 -0.23 27.30
N TYR A 89 26.74 1.09 27.27
CA TYR A 89 26.97 1.86 26.04
C TYR A 89 28.46 1.89 25.65
N SER A 90 29.39 1.91 26.61
CA SER A 90 30.82 1.81 26.30
C SER A 90 31.17 0.50 25.60
N LEU A 91 30.54 -0.60 26.02
CA LEU A 91 30.70 -1.91 25.40
C LEU A 91 30.14 -1.91 23.97
N LEU A 92 28.99 -1.27 23.74
CA LEU A 92 28.41 -1.14 22.40
C LEU A 92 29.30 -0.35 21.44
N PHE A 93 29.92 0.73 21.90
CA PHE A 93 30.81 1.55 21.08
C PHE A 93 32.23 1.00 20.96
N LEU A 94 32.61 -0.03 21.74
CA LEU A 94 33.95 -0.62 21.75
C LEU A 94 34.46 -1.00 20.34
N PRO A 95 33.67 -1.64 19.46
CA PRO A 95 34.11 -1.98 18.10
C PRO A 95 34.37 -0.75 17.22
N MET A 96 33.70 0.38 17.50
CA MET A 96 33.90 1.63 16.77
C MET A 96 35.15 2.40 17.20
N LEU A 97 35.64 2.21 18.44
CA LEU A 97 36.72 3.02 19.00
C LEU A 97 38.01 3.03 18.14
N PRO A 98 38.48 1.92 17.55
CA PRO A 98 39.67 1.95 16.68
C PRO A 98 39.46 2.82 15.43
N PHE A 99 38.29 2.74 14.80
CA PHE A 99 37.95 3.54 13.63
C PHE A 99 37.71 5.01 14.00
N ALA A 100 37.06 5.25 15.13
CA ALA A 100 36.83 6.58 15.68
C ALA A 100 38.17 7.28 15.97
N PHE A 101 39.15 6.54 16.54
CA PHE A 101 40.50 7.04 16.75
C PHE A 101 41.20 7.44 15.44
N ILE A 102 41.09 6.63 14.40
CA ILE A 102 41.60 6.97 13.05
C ILE A 102 40.87 8.20 12.49
N ALA A 103 39.55 8.29 12.65
CA ALA A 103 38.75 9.42 12.18
C ALA A 103 39.10 10.74 12.90
N ILE A 104 39.46 10.69 14.19
CA ILE A 104 40.01 11.84 14.92
C ILE A 104 41.30 12.31 14.25
N ILE A 105 42.20 11.39 13.92
CA ILE A 105 43.51 11.72 13.32
C ILE A 105 43.36 12.30 11.91
N LEU A 106 42.47 11.74 11.09
CA LEU A 106 42.33 12.09 9.68
C LEU A 106 41.43 13.31 9.40
N VAL A 107 40.33 13.44 10.15
CA VAL A 107 39.25 14.40 9.83
C VAL A 107 38.87 15.26 11.04
N GLY A 108 39.40 14.97 12.24
CA GLY A 108 39.10 15.71 13.47
C GLY A 108 37.70 15.45 14.06
N ILE A 109 36.92 14.52 13.48
CA ILE A 109 35.51 14.23 13.82
C ILE A 109 35.37 12.74 14.18
N GLY A 110 35.86 12.35 15.36
CA GLY A 110 35.72 10.98 15.86
C GLY A 110 35.64 10.86 17.39
N LEU A 111 35.41 11.97 18.09
CA LEU A 111 35.30 11.98 19.55
C LEU A 111 33.99 11.37 20.05
N LEU A 112 32.89 11.43 19.29
CA LEU A 112 31.55 11.05 19.74
C LEU A 112 31.47 9.65 20.38
N PRO A 113 32.06 8.58 19.81
CA PRO A 113 32.00 7.22 20.40
C PRO A 113 32.73 7.09 21.74
N PHE A 114 33.58 8.04 22.12
CA PHE A 114 34.29 8.02 23.40
C PHE A 114 33.47 8.59 24.57
N ALA A 115 32.32 9.23 24.32
CA ALA A 115 31.52 9.85 25.38
C ALA A 115 31.04 8.87 26.46
N PRO A 116 30.51 7.67 26.14
CA PRO A 116 30.11 6.70 27.16
C PRO A 116 31.30 6.22 28.00
N LEU A 117 32.46 6.00 27.37
CA LEU A 117 33.68 5.55 28.04
C LEU A 117 34.21 6.63 29.00
N ALA A 118 34.22 7.89 28.56
CA ALA A 118 34.56 9.03 29.40
C ALA A 118 33.61 9.11 30.60
N GLY A 119 32.30 9.01 30.37
CA GLY A 119 31.29 8.99 31.44
C GLY A 119 31.49 7.84 32.42
N LEU A 120 31.82 6.64 31.93
CA LEU A 120 32.05 5.43 32.73
C LEU A 120 33.23 5.59 33.69
N VAL A 121 34.38 6.07 33.19
CA VAL A 121 35.60 6.22 34.00
C VAL A 121 35.33 7.09 35.23
N PHE A 122 34.63 8.21 35.04
CA PHE A 122 34.30 9.12 36.14
C PHE A 122 33.15 8.62 37.01
N ALA A 123 32.15 7.93 36.43
CA ALA A 123 31.08 7.29 37.21
C ALA A 123 31.65 6.26 38.18
N VAL A 124 32.58 5.39 37.73
CA VAL A 124 33.25 4.39 38.58
C VAL A 124 34.07 5.07 39.67
N ARG A 125 34.91 6.04 39.29
CA ARG A 125 35.81 6.71 40.22
C ARG A 125 35.04 7.47 41.31
N TRP A 126 34.12 8.35 40.94
CA TRP A 126 33.43 9.21 41.90
C TRP A 126 32.37 8.47 42.72
N THR A 127 31.72 7.46 42.15
CA THR A 127 30.83 6.59 42.95
C THR A 127 31.64 5.77 43.96
N GLY A 128 32.83 5.28 43.58
CA GLY A 128 33.73 4.57 44.49
C GLY A 128 34.23 5.45 45.64
N GLU A 129 34.66 6.67 45.33
CA GLU A 129 35.05 7.69 46.33
C GLU A 129 33.87 8.03 47.26
N ALA A 130 32.68 8.28 46.70
CA ALA A 130 31.47 8.56 47.48
C ALA A 130 31.05 7.36 48.37
N ALA A 131 31.15 6.14 47.86
CA ALA A 131 30.83 4.91 48.60
C ALA A 131 31.82 4.62 49.73
N ALA A 132 33.11 4.93 49.54
CA ALA A 132 34.15 4.72 50.54
C ALA A 132 33.96 5.59 51.79
N SER A 133 33.29 6.74 51.65
CA SER A 133 32.96 7.63 52.78
C SER A 133 31.86 7.09 53.71
N ARG A 134 31.28 5.92 53.42
CA ARG A 134 30.10 5.36 54.11
C ARG A 134 30.28 3.91 54.56
N ASN A 135 29.72 3.59 55.72
CA ASN A 135 29.50 2.21 56.14
C ASN A 135 28.54 1.52 55.15
N CYS A 136 28.92 0.33 54.66
CA CYS A 136 28.19 -0.42 53.64
C CYS A 136 28.02 0.30 52.28
N GLY A 137 28.76 1.39 52.02
CA GLY A 137 28.62 2.16 50.77
C GLY A 137 28.88 1.34 49.51
N GLY A 138 29.82 0.39 49.56
CA GLY A 138 30.06 -0.54 48.45
C GLY A 138 28.86 -1.41 48.11
N ARG A 139 28.11 -1.89 49.12
CA ARG A 139 26.87 -2.65 48.90
C ARG A 139 25.78 -1.78 48.25
N ILE A 140 25.63 -0.54 48.72
CA ILE A 140 24.67 0.43 48.16
C ILE A 140 25.01 0.74 46.69
N ALA A 141 26.29 0.89 46.35
CA ALA A 141 26.72 1.10 44.97
C ALA A 141 26.41 -0.12 44.09
N VAL A 142 26.61 -1.35 44.59
CA VAL A 142 26.25 -2.59 43.87
C VAL A 142 24.73 -2.72 43.68
N GLU A 143 23.94 -2.40 44.70
CA GLU A 143 22.47 -2.34 44.59
C GLU A 143 22.05 -1.30 43.53
N GLY A 144 22.75 -0.17 43.46
CA GLY A 144 22.58 0.83 42.39
C GLY A 144 22.93 0.31 41.00
N VAL A 145 24.03 -0.45 40.85
CA VAL A 145 24.38 -1.12 39.58
C VAL A 145 23.28 -2.09 39.18
N ALA A 146 22.80 -2.93 40.10
CA ALA A 146 21.71 -3.88 39.83
C ALA A 146 20.42 -3.15 39.40
N LEU A 147 20.06 -2.04 40.06
CA LEU A 147 18.92 -1.22 39.67
C LEU A 147 19.10 -0.61 38.28
N GLY A 148 20.31 -0.15 37.94
CA GLY A 148 20.65 0.36 36.61
C GLY A 148 20.52 -0.69 35.52
N VAL A 149 20.97 -1.93 35.77
CA VAL A 149 20.79 -3.07 34.86
C VAL A 149 19.30 -3.39 34.68
N VAL A 150 18.51 -3.42 35.75
CA VAL A 150 17.06 -3.64 35.66
C VAL A 150 16.38 -2.53 34.85
N ALA A 151 16.76 -1.26 35.07
CA ALA A 151 16.23 -0.13 34.33
C ALA A 151 16.55 -0.22 32.82
N LEU A 152 17.80 -0.59 32.47
CA LEU A 152 18.19 -0.85 31.08
C LEU A 152 17.34 -1.95 30.45
N LEU A 153 17.18 -3.09 31.13
CA LEU A 153 16.40 -4.22 30.61
C LEU A 153 14.91 -3.86 30.42
N LEU A 154 14.33 -3.06 31.32
CA LEU A 154 12.95 -2.61 31.19
C LEU A 154 12.76 -1.63 30.04
N VAL A 155 13.72 -0.74 29.82
CA VAL A 155 13.71 0.24 28.72
C VAL A 155 13.97 -0.43 27.36
N ASP A 156 14.81 -1.48 27.33
CA ASP A 156 15.09 -2.31 26.14
C ASP A 156 13.96 -3.32 25.82
N LEU A 157 13.07 -3.60 26.77
CA LEU A 157 12.07 -4.66 26.64
C LEU A 157 11.22 -4.57 25.35
N PRO A 158 10.67 -3.40 24.94
CA PRO A 158 9.90 -3.29 23.70
C PRO A 158 10.71 -3.64 22.45
N ALA A 159 11.99 -3.21 22.41
CA ALA A 159 12.91 -3.51 21.32
C ALA A 159 13.19 -5.02 21.22
N THR A 160 13.48 -5.64 22.37
CA THR A 160 13.72 -7.09 22.44
C THR A 160 12.48 -7.89 22.03
N ILE A 161 11.29 -7.48 22.48
CA ILE A 161 10.02 -8.14 22.09
C ILE A 161 9.83 -8.08 20.57
N MET A 162 10.07 -6.93 19.94
CA MET A 162 9.97 -6.76 18.50
C MET A 162 10.93 -7.70 17.75
N GLN A 163 12.19 -7.75 18.15
CA GLN A 163 13.20 -8.60 17.50
C GLN A 163 12.87 -10.09 17.63
N VAL A 164 12.49 -10.54 18.84
CA VAL A 164 12.03 -11.91 19.06
C VAL A 164 10.78 -12.23 18.23
N ALA A 165 9.88 -11.27 18.06
CA ALA A 165 8.71 -11.46 17.21
C ALA A 165 9.09 -11.58 15.73
N LEU A 166 10.01 -10.77 15.23
CA LEU A 166 10.51 -10.87 13.84
C LEU A 166 11.21 -12.21 13.60
N ASP A 167 12.08 -12.65 14.52
CA ASP A 167 12.74 -13.97 14.45
C ASP A 167 11.73 -15.12 14.40
N ARG A 168 10.68 -15.05 15.21
CA ARG A 168 9.60 -16.05 15.21
C ARG A 168 8.77 -15.98 13.92
N TYR A 169 8.62 -14.80 13.34
CA TYR A 169 7.83 -14.61 12.14
C TYR A 169 8.52 -15.19 10.88
N ASP A 170 9.85 -15.24 10.87
CA ASP A 170 10.63 -15.92 9.82
C ASP A 170 10.58 -17.47 9.94
N GLY A 171 10.01 -17.99 11.02
CA GLY A 171 9.89 -19.42 11.29
C GLY A 171 8.64 -20.10 10.71
N SER A 172 8.23 -21.19 11.35
CA SER A 172 7.02 -21.96 11.01
C SER A 172 5.72 -21.17 11.19
N VAL A 173 4.62 -21.65 10.60
CA VAL A 173 3.27 -21.05 10.76
C VAL A 173 2.87 -20.89 12.23
N GLN A 174 3.27 -21.83 13.09
CA GLN A 174 3.00 -21.73 14.53
C GLN A 174 3.83 -20.63 15.20
N GLN A 175 5.09 -20.46 14.79
CA GLN A 175 5.95 -19.37 15.29
C GLN A 175 5.43 -18.02 14.79
N GLN A 176 4.99 -17.90 13.53
CA GLN A 176 4.33 -16.71 12.99
C GLN A 176 3.10 -16.30 13.81
N ARG A 177 2.21 -17.25 14.13
CA ARG A 177 1.05 -16.99 14.99
C ARG A 177 1.47 -16.48 16.38
N SER A 178 2.51 -17.08 16.95
CA SER A 178 3.05 -16.65 18.25
C SER A 178 3.68 -15.25 18.20
N ALA A 179 4.32 -14.89 17.09
CA ALA A 179 4.89 -13.56 16.86
C ALA A 179 3.80 -12.48 16.82
N VAL A 180 2.72 -12.75 16.07
CA VAL A 180 1.55 -11.86 16.00
C VAL A 180 0.91 -11.69 17.37
N ALA A 181 0.73 -12.78 18.13
CA ALA A 181 0.17 -12.73 19.47
C ALA A 181 1.06 -11.93 20.45
N LEU A 182 2.38 -12.13 20.40
CA LEU A 182 3.36 -11.41 21.21
C LEU A 182 3.31 -9.90 20.92
N MET A 183 3.34 -9.50 19.65
CA MET A 183 3.29 -8.08 19.27
C MET A 183 1.94 -7.43 19.58
N ARG A 184 0.83 -8.17 19.52
CA ARG A 184 -0.48 -7.64 19.92
C ARG A 184 -0.60 -7.42 21.43
N ALA A 185 0.08 -8.25 22.24
CA ALA A 185 -0.03 -8.21 23.69
C ALA A 185 0.95 -7.20 24.33
N LEU A 186 2.21 -7.20 23.88
CA LEU A 186 3.31 -6.48 24.54
C LEU A 186 4.19 -5.66 23.57
N GLY A 187 3.92 -5.70 22.28
CA GLY A 187 4.74 -5.05 21.26
C GLY A 187 4.46 -3.55 21.10
N ASP A 188 5.51 -2.80 20.78
CA ASP A 188 5.39 -1.40 20.35
C ASP A 188 5.13 -1.34 18.83
N ARG A 189 4.00 -0.74 18.45
CA ARG A 189 3.56 -0.66 17.05
C ARG A 189 4.32 0.39 16.24
N ASP A 190 4.79 1.44 16.89
CA ASP A 190 5.52 2.52 16.22
C ASP A 190 6.95 2.07 15.91
N MET A 191 7.57 1.29 16.80
CA MET A 191 8.85 0.63 16.52
C MET A 191 8.74 -0.30 15.31
N LEU A 192 7.71 -1.15 15.28
CA LEU A 192 7.46 -2.07 14.16
C LEU A 192 7.14 -1.33 12.85
N LEU A 193 6.42 -0.20 12.93
CA LEU A 193 6.14 0.67 11.79
C LEU A 193 7.42 1.32 11.26
N ARG A 194 8.30 1.83 12.13
CA ARG A 194 9.61 2.38 11.74
C ARG A 194 10.44 1.35 10.98
N GLN A 195 10.52 0.13 11.51
CA GLN A 195 11.21 -0.97 10.82
C GLN A 195 10.60 -1.28 9.44
N SER A 196 9.29 -1.09 9.26
CA SER A 196 8.61 -1.26 7.97
C SER A 196 9.01 -0.22 6.91
N TYR A 197 9.52 0.94 7.32
CA TYR A 197 10.08 1.98 6.44
C TYR A 197 11.59 1.82 6.17
N GLY A 198 12.24 0.82 6.77
CA GLY A 198 13.69 0.66 6.66
C GLY A 198 14.48 1.51 7.66
N ASP A 199 13.82 2.10 8.66
CA ASP A 199 14.46 2.85 9.75
C ASP A 199 15.28 1.88 10.60
N THR A 200 16.51 1.65 10.17
CA THR A 200 17.59 0.95 10.89
C THR A 200 17.26 -0.48 11.31
N ALA A 201 17.65 -1.44 10.47
CA ALA A 201 17.65 -2.87 10.77
C ALA A 201 18.73 -3.31 11.79
N ARG A 202 19.08 -2.45 12.74
CA ARG A 202 20.14 -2.72 13.72
C ARG A 202 19.58 -2.54 15.12
N ALA A 203 20.00 -3.43 16.01
CA ALA A 203 19.41 -3.61 17.34
C ALA A 203 19.06 -2.28 18.03
N SER A 204 17.78 -2.09 18.32
CA SER A 204 17.20 -0.89 18.93
C SER A 204 17.26 -0.92 20.46
N GLY A 205 18.30 -1.53 21.02
CA GLY A 205 18.49 -1.67 22.46
C GLY A 205 19.77 -2.43 22.80
N VAL A 206 20.32 -2.20 23.99
CA VAL A 206 21.60 -2.77 24.43
C VAL A 206 21.50 -4.29 24.56
N ALA A 207 20.47 -4.78 25.24
CA ALA A 207 20.23 -6.21 25.41
C ALA A 207 19.97 -6.91 24.07
N SER A 208 19.20 -6.26 23.20
CA SER A 208 18.94 -6.77 21.85
C SER A 208 20.22 -6.89 21.02
N PHE A 209 21.11 -5.90 21.13
CA PHE A 209 22.39 -5.92 20.42
C PHE A 209 23.31 -7.01 20.95
N LEU A 210 23.36 -7.20 22.27
CA LEU A 210 24.20 -8.24 22.86
C LEU A 210 23.71 -9.64 22.50
N VAL A 211 22.39 -9.86 22.47
CA VAL A 211 21.80 -11.11 22.00
C VAL A 211 22.11 -11.34 20.53
N SER A 212 21.89 -10.35 19.66
CA SER A 212 22.18 -10.49 18.22
C SER A 212 23.67 -10.64 17.94
N ALA A 213 24.54 -9.92 18.64
CA ALA A 213 25.99 -10.03 18.51
C ALA A 213 26.52 -11.41 18.96
N TRP A 214 25.88 -12.04 19.94
CA TRP A 214 26.23 -13.39 20.39
C TRP A 214 25.80 -14.47 19.39
N THR A 215 24.63 -14.31 18.76
CA THR A 215 24.11 -15.29 17.78
C THR A 215 24.67 -15.09 16.37
N ASN A 216 24.86 -13.85 15.93
CA ASN A 216 25.14 -13.48 14.54
C ASN A 216 26.54 -12.85 14.35
N GLY A 217 27.29 -12.62 15.45
CA GLY A 217 28.59 -11.97 15.45
C GLY A 217 28.51 -10.43 15.38
N VAL A 218 29.57 -9.75 15.81
CA VAL A 218 29.62 -8.27 15.96
C VAL A 218 29.75 -7.51 14.62
N PHE A 219 30.22 -8.17 13.56
CA PHE A 219 30.65 -7.53 12.31
C PHE A 219 29.84 -7.92 11.06
N TRP A 220 28.79 -8.74 11.17
CA TRP A 220 28.05 -9.23 10.01
C TRP A 220 26.63 -8.65 9.92
N ASN A 221 26.32 -8.16 8.71
CA ASN A 221 25.07 -7.50 8.33
C ASN A 221 23.86 -8.40 8.57
N GLU A 222 23.06 -8.13 9.59
CA GLU A 222 21.65 -8.47 9.53
C GLU A 222 21.05 -7.71 8.34
N GLN A 223 20.62 -8.44 7.31
CA GLN A 223 19.89 -7.85 6.21
C GLN A 223 18.64 -7.15 6.74
N PRO A 224 18.24 -6.00 6.15
CA PRO A 224 17.00 -5.35 6.53
C PRO A 224 15.80 -6.30 6.41
N ARG A 225 15.23 -6.72 7.55
CA ARG A 225 14.02 -7.54 7.59
C ARG A 225 12.75 -6.71 7.36
N THR A 226 12.83 -5.78 6.42
CA THR A 226 11.79 -4.79 6.13
C THR A 226 10.50 -5.47 5.67
N GLU A 227 10.61 -6.54 4.88
CA GLU A 227 9.46 -7.32 4.39
C GLU A 227 8.72 -8.04 5.53
N ALA A 228 9.45 -8.76 6.39
CA ALA A 228 8.87 -9.42 7.57
C ALA A 228 8.23 -8.41 8.54
N ALA A 229 8.85 -7.24 8.73
CA ALA A 229 8.29 -6.16 9.53
C ALA A 229 6.99 -5.60 8.93
N ARG A 230 6.95 -5.36 7.61
CA ARG A 230 5.73 -4.92 6.88
C ARG A 230 4.60 -5.94 7.03
N GLU A 231 4.91 -7.22 6.86
CA GLU A 231 3.95 -8.32 7.04
C GLU A 231 3.43 -8.39 8.47
N LEU A 232 4.32 -8.42 9.47
CA LEU A 232 3.97 -8.49 10.88
C LEU A 232 3.17 -7.26 11.31
N TYR A 233 3.54 -6.06 10.83
CA TYR A 233 2.80 -4.81 11.09
C TYR A 233 1.36 -4.92 10.61
N TYR A 234 1.15 -5.38 9.37
CA TYR A 234 -0.19 -5.61 8.84
C TYR A 234 -0.93 -6.67 9.65
N ARG A 235 -0.32 -7.82 9.96
CA ARG A 235 -0.97 -8.88 10.77
C ARG A 235 -1.38 -8.37 12.16
N VAL A 236 -0.58 -7.53 12.79
CA VAL A 236 -0.86 -6.97 14.12
C VAL A 236 -1.94 -5.89 14.07
N THR A 237 -1.86 -4.96 13.10
CA THR A 237 -2.67 -3.73 13.10
C THR A 237 -3.86 -3.76 12.15
N GLY A 238 -3.81 -4.56 11.09
CA GLY A 238 -4.76 -4.54 9.97
C GLY A 238 -4.51 -3.41 8.98
N LYS A 239 -3.53 -2.55 9.22
CA LYS A 239 -3.24 -1.39 8.36
C LYS A 239 -2.05 -1.67 7.46
N ALA A 240 -2.11 -1.15 6.24
CA ALA A 240 -0.94 -1.06 5.38
C ALA A 240 0.06 -0.06 5.98
N PHE A 241 1.36 -0.37 5.97
CA PHE A 241 2.38 0.58 6.47
C PHE A 241 2.37 1.89 5.65
N ASN A 242 2.16 1.81 4.34
CA ASN A 242 2.08 2.97 3.43
C ASN A 242 0.83 3.85 3.66
N ALA A 243 -0.18 3.36 4.37
CA ALA A 243 -1.38 4.12 4.71
C ALA A 243 -1.18 5.00 5.97
N VAL A 244 -0.13 4.74 6.75
CA VAL A 244 0.23 5.50 7.95
C VAL A 244 1.38 6.45 7.60
N ALA A 245 1.50 7.57 8.31
CA ALA A 245 2.67 8.43 8.18
C ALA A 245 3.84 7.84 8.96
N ARG A 246 5.06 8.06 8.48
CA ARG A 246 6.28 7.65 9.20
C ARG A 246 6.31 8.32 10.58
N PRO A 247 6.46 7.56 11.69
CA PRO A 247 6.57 8.14 13.02
C PRO A 247 7.79 9.07 13.11
N GLY A 248 7.61 10.28 13.64
CA GLY A 248 8.71 11.24 13.83
C GLY A 248 9.67 10.81 14.94
N HIS A 249 10.93 11.28 14.87
CA HIS A 249 11.94 11.06 15.91
C HIS A 249 11.91 12.21 16.93
N GLY A 250 10.99 12.20 17.89
CA GLY A 250 11.02 13.16 19.01
C GLY A 250 11.06 14.65 18.62
N VAL A 251 11.40 15.52 19.58
CA VAL A 251 11.28 16.99 19.46
C VAL A 251 12.35 17.55 18.51
N GLY A 252 11.98 17.85 17.27
CA GLY A 252 12.83 18.54 16.28
C GLY A 252 13.06 17.74 15.00
N ASP A 253 11.98 17.37 14.31
CA ASP A 253 11.93 16.42 13.18
C ASP A 253 12.58 16.97 11.88
N ARG A 254 13.92 17.11 11.85
CA ARG A 254 14.72 17.44 10.65
C ARG A 254 15.22 16.21 9.89
N THR A 255 14.95 15.00 10.37
CA THR A 255 15.27 13.71 9.70
C THR A 255 14.48 13.47 8.40
N ARG A 256 13.47 14.30 8.11
CA ARG A 256 12.74 14.31 6.81
C ARG A 256 13.63 14.61 5.59
N LEU A 257 14.74 15.32 5.78
CA LEU A 257 15.59 15.80 4.67
C LEU A 257 16.44 14.70 4.02
N PHE A 258 16.66 13.57 4.69
CA PHE A 258 17.54 12.47 4.20
C PHE A 258 16.84 11.10 4.18
N ALA A 259 15.51 11.07 4.09
CA ALA A 259 14.78 9.83 3.85
C ALA A 259 14.97 9.39 2.39
N TRP A 260 15.87 8.42 2.19
CA TRP A 260 16.01 7.69 0.93
C TRP A 260 14.75 6.86 0.69
N ASP A 261 14.23 6.85 -0.54
CA ASP A 261 13.09 6.01 -0.93
C ASP A 261 13.62 4.65 -1.40
N ASP A 262 13.79 3.71 -0.46
CA ASP A 262 14.24 2.36 -0.75
C ASP A 262 13.32 1.60 -1.72
N ASP A 263 12.06 2.03 -1.85
CA ASP A 263 11.09 1.40 -2.74
C ASP A 263 11.08 2.02 -4.15
N GLN A 264 11.90 3.04 -4.45
CA GLN A 264 11.93 3.72 -5.74
C GLN A 264 12.19 2.74 -6.90
N GLY A 265 11.41 2.86 -7.98
CA GLY A 265 11.47 1.95 -9.15
C GLY A 265 10.84 0.57 -8.93
N GLY A 266 10.35 0.28 -7.72
CA GLY A 266 9.64 -0.96 -7.38
C GLY A 266 8.24 -1.09 -7.98
N GLU A 267 7.60 -2.25 -7.78
CA GLU A 267 6.22 -2.54 -8.22
C GLU A 267 5.17 -2.37 -7.11
N ALA A 268 5.59 -1.90 -5.94
CA ALA A 268 4.71 -1.63 -4.81
C ALA A 268 4.63 -0.12 -4.56
N VAL A 269 3.50 0.32 -4.03
CA VAL A 269 3.36 1.66 -3.48
C VAL A 269 4.07 1.66 -2.12
N GLY A 270 5.26 2.28 -2.08
CA GLY A 270 6.05 2.43 -0.86
C GLY A 270 5.42 3.38 0.16
N GLY A 271 6.20 3.73 1.18
CA GLY A 271 5.81 4.68 2.22
C GLY A 271 5.45 6.08 1.71
N ARG A 272 4.77 6.89 2.54
CA ARG A 272 4.51 8.31 2.23
C ARG A 272 5.84 9.04 1.98
N VAL A 273 5.97 9.62 0.80
CA VAL A 273 7.10 10.45 0.38
C VAL A 273 6.84 11.89 0.84
N PRO A 274 7.74 12.50 1.63
CA PRO A 274 7.60 13.88 2.06
C PRO A 274 7.48 14.86 0.90
N ASP A 275 6.68 15.91 1.10
CA ASP A 275 6.48 17.04 0.19
C ASP A 275 5.83 16.71 -1.17
N LEU A 276 5.42 15.46 -1.38
CA LEU A 276 4.70 15.03 -2.56
C LEU A 276 3.19 15.03 -2.26
N ALA A 277 2.39 15.70 -3.09
CA ALA A 277 0.95 15.82 -2.89
C ALA A 277 0.14 15.74 -4.19
N LEU A 278 -1.11 15.29 -4.09
CA LEU A 278 -2.13 15.43 -5.14
C LEU A 278 -2.73 16.84 -5.05
N ALA A 279 -2.41 17.68 -6.04
CA ALA A 279 -2.85 19.07 -6.12
C ALA A 279 -4.14 19.25 -6.94
N GLY A 280 -4.43 18.33 -7.85
CA GLY A 280 -5.60 18.42 -8.73
C GLY A 280 -6.13 17.06 -9.14
N SER A 281 -7.45 16.93 -9.22
CA SER A 281 -8.12 15.68 -9.57
C SER A 281 -9.46 15.93 -10.25
N ARG A 282 -9.60 15.46 -11.50
CA ARG A 282 -10.82 15.65 -12.30
C ARG A 282 -11.14 14.43 -13.15
N ILE A 283 -12.40 13.99 -13.13
CA ILE A 283 -12.92 12.97 -14.04
C ILE A 283 -13.86 13.62 -15.05
N ASP A 284 -13.52 13.49 -16.32
CA ASP A 284 -14.39 13.83 -17.45
C ASP A 284 -14.88 12.54 -18.10
N GLY A 285 -16.10 12.51 -18.64
CA GLY A 285 -16.59 11.28 -19.25
C GLY A 285 -17.78 11.44 -20.16
N SER A 286 -18.13 10.36 -20.84
CA SER A 286 -19.33 10.24 -21.67
C SER A 286 -20.01 8.91 -21.44
N VAL A 287 -21.34 8.90 -21.53
CA VAL A 287 -22.16 7.70 -21.33
C VAL A 287 -22.87 7.31 -22.62
N ALA A 288 -22.70 6.05 -23.04
CA ALA A 288 -23.40 5.46 -24.16
C ALA A 288 -24.45 4.47 -23.64
N ALA A 289 -25.64 4.99 -23.34
CA ALA A 289 -26.71 4.18 -22.73
C ALA A 289 -27.14 2.98 -23.58
N ARG A 290 -27.11 3.10 -24.90
CA ARG A 290 -27.42 2.00 -25.84
C ARG A 290 -26.38 0.87 -25.74
N ASP A 291 -25.11 1.23 -25.59
CA ASP A 291 -23.99 0.30 -25.58
C ASP A 291 -23.67 -0.23 -24.17
N ASN A 292 -24.42 0.19 -23.15
CA ASN A 292 -24.23 -0.19 -21.75
C ASN A 292 -22.81 0.10 -21.22
N LEU A 293 -22.23 1.25 -21.60
CA LEU A 293 -20.87 1.63 -21.22
C LEU A 293 -20.72 3.14 -20.99
N ALA A 294 -19.63 3.50 -20.32
CA ALA A 294 -19.10 4.84 -20.24
C ALA A 294 -17.61 4.86 -20.65
N TYR A 295 -17.15 6.00 -21.14
CA TYR A 295 -15.74 6.33 -21.27
C TYR A 295 -15.40 7.45 -20.29
N LEU A 296 -14.38 7.23 -19.45
CA LEU A 296 -13.99 8.13 -18.36
C LEU A 296 -12.50 8.49 -18.52
N GLU A 297 -12.15 9.76 -18.38
CA GLU A 297 -10.79 10.27 -18.35
C GLU A 297 -10.51 10.90 -16.99
N TRP A 298 -9.57 10.36 -16.23
CA TRP A 298 -9.13 10.91 -14.95
C TRP A 298 -7.83 11.69 -15.12
N THR A 299 -7.91 13.02 -15.04
CA THR A 299 -6.76 13.93 -15.00
C THR A 299 -6.30 14.13 -13.55
N ILE A 300 -5.00 13.99 -13.32
CA ILE A 300 -4.34 13.96 -12.01
C ILE A 300 -3.13 14.91 -12.07
N ASP A 301 -3.07 15.85 -11.13
CA ASP A 301 -1.97 16.81 -10.97
C ASP A 301 -1.19 16.52 -9.68
N LEU A 302 0.06 16.08 -9.83
CA LEU A 302 0.95 15.73 -8.72
C LEU A 302 1.96 16.85 -8.51
N ALA A 303 2.06 17.39 -7.31
CA ALA A 303 2.96 18.48 -6.96
C ALA A 303 4.08 17.99 -6.03
N ASN A 304 5.32 18.38 -6.32
CA ASN A 304 6.46 18.21 -5.44
C ASN A 304 6.86 19.58 -4.86
N ARG A 305 6.65 19.75 -3.56
CA ARG A 305 7.00 20.99 -2.83
C ARG A 305 8.44 20.99 -2.29
N GLY A 306 9.13 19.85 -2.37
CA GLY A 306 10.47 19.66 -1.84
C GLY A 306 11.57 20.13 -2.79
N ASP A 307 12.80 20.03 -2.30
CA ASP A 307 14.04 20.41 -3.00
C ASP A 307 14.67 19.26 -3.81
N ILE A 308 14.11 18.06 -3.73
CA ILE A 308 14.64 16.87 -4.39
C ILE A 308 13.57 16.24 -5.28
N GLN A 309 13.99 15.67 -6.42
CA GLN A 309 13.08 14.97 -7.33
C GLN A 309 12.48 13.73 -6.64
N ARG A 310 11.21 13.42 -6.94
CA ARG A 310 10.48 12.29 -6.32
C ARG A 310 9.76 11.43 -7.36
N GLU A 311 9.45 10.19 -7.01
CA GLU A 311 8.55 9.31 -7.78
C GLU A 311 7.17 9.26 -7.11
N ALA A 312 6.12 9.50 -7.88
CA ALA A 312 4.75 9.21 -7.43
C ALA A 312 4.35 7.80 -7.84
N ARG A 313 3.81 7.04 -6.89
CA ARG A 313 3.29 5.67 -7.07
C ARG A 313 1.94 5.55 -6.40
N PHE A 314 0.97 5.04 -7.14
CA PHE A 314 -0.38 4.87 -6.63
C PHE A 314 -1.14 3.79 -7.38
N THR A 315 -2.13 3.22 -6.69
CA THR A 315 -3.01 2.20 -7.24
C THR A 315 -4.40 2.77 -7.45
N ILE A 316 -4.96 2.58 -8.64
CA ILE A 316 -6.37 2.88 -8.95
C ILE A 316 -7.14 1.56 -8.98
N ALA A 317 -8.23 1.46 -8.22
CA ALA A 317 -9.23 0.42 -8.41
C ALA A 317 -10.22 0.86 -9.50
N LEU A 318 -10.49 -0.05 -10.43
CA LEU A 318 -11.37 0.13 -11.56
C LEU A 318 -12.74 -0.51 -11.28
N PRO A 319 -13.82 0.00 -11.90
CA PRO A 319 -15.12 -0.65 -11.85
C PRO A 319 -15.11 -2.05 -12.48
N GLU A 320 -16.09 -2.88 -12.12
CA GLU A 320 -16.18 -4.24 -12.65
C GLU A 320 -16.24 -4.27 -14.18
N GLY A 321 -15.32 -5.04 -14.79
CA GLY A 321 -15.20 -5.17 -16.24
C GLY A 321 -14.63 -3.96 -16.97
N ALA A 322 -14.21 -2.90 -16.25
CA ALA A 322 -13.59 -1.74 -16.87
C ALA A 322 -12.16 -2.04 -17.32
N VAL A 323 -11.76 -1.44 -18.44
CA VAL A 323 -10.44 -1.59 -19.04
C VAL A 323 -9.78 -0.22 -19.25
N PRO A 324 -8.53 -0.03 -18.81
CA PRO A 324 -7.76 1.16 -19.15
C PRO A 324 -7.45 1.13 -20.64
N SER A 325 -7.77 2.24 -21.28
CA SER A 325 -7.72 2.39 -22.71
C SER A 325 -6.89 3.57 -23.19
N ARG A 326 -6.34 4.38 -22.26
CA ARG A 326 -5.48 5.54 -22.56
C ARG A 326 -4.60 5.88 -21.35
N ALA A 327 -3.39 6.36 -21.61
CA ALA A 327 -2.56 7.03 -20.62
C ALA A 327 -1.82 8.17 -21.30
N THR A 328 -1.80 9.35 -20.67
CA THR A 328 -1.21 10.57 -21.23
C THR A 328 -0.37 11.25 -20.15
N LEU A 329 0.79 11.79 -20.54
CA LEU A 329 1.65 12.62 -19.70
C LEU A 329 1.86 13.97 -20.37
N TRP A 330 1.79 15.07 -19.61
CA TRP A 330 2.12 16.40 -20.12
C TRP A 330 3.62 16.62 -19.97
N ILE A 331 4.32 16.81 -21.08
CA ILE A 331 5.75 17.13 -21.11
C ILE A 331 5.89 18.49 -21.77
N ASN A 332 6.50 19.45 -21.07
CA ASN A 332 6.64 20.84 -21.52
C ASN A 332 5.30 21.50 -21.93
N GLY A 333 4.22 21.15 -21.23
CA GLY A 333 2.86 21.68 -21.50
C GLY A 333 2.10 20.95 -22.61
N GLU A 334 2.74 20.07 -23.37
CA GLU A 334 2.10 19.31 -24.45
C GLU A 334 1.69 17.90 -23.99
N PRO A 335 0.46 17.45 -24.30
CA PRO A 335 0.02 16.10 -23.98
C PRO A 335 0.71 15.07 -24.87
N ARG A 336 1.20 13.99 -24.26
CA ARG A 336 1.84 12.87 -24.96
C ARG A 336 1.21 11.55 -24.58
N GLU A 337 0.76 10.83 -25.60
CA GLU A 337 0.13 9.52 -25.43
C GLU A 337 1.13 8.42 -25.08
N ALA A 338 0.65 7.42 -24.36
CA ALA A 338 1.43 6.24 -24.02
C ALA A 338 1.49 5.24 -25.18
N SER A 339 2.63 4.56 -25.28
CA SER A 339 2.80 3.39 -26.13
C SER A 339 2.31 2.16 -25.37
N ILE A 340 1.40 1.39 -25.98
CA ILE A 340 0.97 0.09 -25.47
C ILE A 340 1.87 -1.00 -26.04
N ALA A 341 2.55 -1.74 -25.17
CA ALA A 341 3.40 -2.88 -25.57
C ALA A 341 3.36 -3.98 -24.50
N GLY A 342 4.21 -5.01 -24.63
CA GLY A 342 4.29 -6.08 -23.64
C GLY A 342 4.58 -5.53 -22.25
N ARG A 343 3.94 -6.10 -21.21
CA ARG A 343 4.13 -5.65 -19.82
C ARG A 343 5.62 -5.61 -19.40
N GLY A 344 6.39 -6.60 -19.80
CA GLY A 344 7.84 -6.65 -19.51
C GLY A 344 8.66 -5.63 -20.32
N GLU A 345 8.28 -5.38 -21.58
CA GLU A 345 8.96 -4.43 -22.47
C GLU A 345 8.76 -2.99 -21.99
N THR A 346 7.53 -2.62 -21.66
CA THR A 346 7.20 -1.30 -21.10
C THR A 346 7.88 -1.06 -19.75
N ARG A 347 7.95 -2.08 -18.88
CA ARG A 347 8.71 -2.02 -17.62
C ARG A 347 10.20 -1.79 -17.89
N ALA A 348 10.81 -2.56 -18.79
CA ALA A 348 12.23 -2.45 -19.10
C ALA A 348 12.56 -1.06 -19.67
N ALA A 349 11.69 -0.50 -20.52
CA ALA A 349 11.83 0.85 -21.03
C ALA A 349 11.75 1.90 -19.91
N TYR A 350 10.75 1.79 -19.02
CA TYR A 350 10.62 2.66 -17.85
C TYR A 350 11.89 2.65 -16.99
N SER A 351 12.38 1.48 -16.59
CA SER A 351 13.56 1.35 -15.74
C SER A 351 14.83 1.96 -16.36
N ARG A 352 15.03 1.80 -17.68
CA ARG A 352 16.16 2.43 -18.38
C ARG A 352 16.05 3.95 -18.35
N VAL A 353 14.87 4.50 -18.57
CA VAL A 353 14.64 5.96 -18.65
C VAL A 353 14.75 6.60 -17.25
N VAL A 354 14.24 5.92 -16.21
CA VAL A 354 14.41 6.31 -14.80
C VAL A 354 15.88 6.38 -14.41
N SER A 355 16.70 5.39 -14.80
CA SER A 355 18.15 5.42 -14.54
C SER A 355 18.87 6.60 -15.22
N ALA A 356 18.28 7.17 -16.26
CA ALA A 356 18.76 8.36 -16.96
C ALA A 356 18.12 9.67 -16.45
N SER A 357 17.31 9.64 -15.38
CA SER A 357 16.59 10.80 -14.80
C SER A 357 15.75 11.60 -15.80
N ARG A 358 15.10 10.90 -16.75
CA ARG A 358 14.13 11.49 -17.70
C ARG A 358 12.70 11.19 -17.24
N ASP A 359 11.70 11.82 -17.87
CA ASP A 359 10.28 11.79 -17.48
C ASP A 359 9.47 10.63 -18.12
N PRO A 360 9.35 9.43 -17.50
CA PRO A 360 8.37 8.46 -17.94
C PRO A 360 7.14 8.35 -17.05
N LEU A 361 6.02 8.03 -17.68
CA LEU A 361 4.82 7.50 -17.03
C LEU A 361 4.72 6.02 -17.36
N LEU A 362 4.53 5.16 -16.35
CA LEU A 362 4.24 3.74 -16.53
C LEU A 362 2.89 3.40 -15.89
N VAL A 363 2.05 2.71 -16.66
CA VAL A 363 0.75 2.20 -16.19
C VAL A 363 0.68 0.71 -16.49
N THR A 364 0.52 -0.10 -15.44
CA THR A 364 0.40 -1.55 -15.55
C THR A 364 -0.74 -2.06 -14.67
N THR A 365 -1.23 -3.27 -14.93
CA THR A 365 -2.21 -3.90 -14.05
C THR A 365 -1.57 -4.33 -12.72
N ASP A 366 -2.26 -4.14 -11.59
CA ASP A 366 -1.90 -4.72 -10.29
C ASP A 366 -2.99 -5.73 -9.88
N GLY A 367 -3.07 -6.82 -10.65
CA GLY A 367 -4.16 -7.79 -10.58
C GLY A 367 -5.45 -7.33 -11.27
N ALA A 368 -6.51 -8.09 -11.05
CA ALA A 368 -7.82 -7.84 -11.67
C ALA A 368 -8.38 -6.46 -11.28
N GLN A 369 -8.79 -5.68 -12.29
CA GLN A 369 -9.47 -4.38 -12.14
C GLN A 369 -8.71 -3.37 -11.28
N ARG A 370 -7.38 -3.39 -11.33
CA ARG A 370 -6.52 -2.43 -10.63
C ARG A 370 -5.35 -2.01 -11.51
N LEU A 371 -4.93 -0.76 -11.35
CA LEU A 371 -3.78 -0.20 -12.06
C LEU A 371 -2.75 0.32 -11.08
N LEU A 372 -1.51 -0.08 -11.27
CA LEU A 372 -0.36 0.59 -10.72
C LEU A 372 0.06 1.69 -11.70
N VAL A 373 0.11 2.92 -11.20
CA VAL A 373 0.61 4.10 -11.91
C VAL A 373 1.92 4.54 -11.26
N GLN A 374 2.95 4.74 -12.08
CA GLN A 374 4.26 5.24 -11.67
C GLN A 374 4.66 6.42 -12.53
N ALA A 375 4.97 7.53 -11.89
CA ALA A 375 5.31 8.79 -12.54
C ALA A 375 6.61 9.34 -11.94
N PHE A 376 7.64 9.47 -12.77
CA PHE A 376 8.98 9.90 -12.37
C PHE A 376 9.65 10.70 -13.49
N PRO A 377 10.61 11.59 -13.16
CA PRO A 377 10.74 12.32 -11.91
C PRO A 377 9.72 13.45 -11.84
N ILE A 378 9.15 13.68 -10.66
CA ILE A 378 8.47 14.95 -10.37
C ILE A 378 9.54 15.90 -9.85
N GLN A 379 9.95 16.84 -10.71
CA GLN A 379 11.04 17.78 -10.45
C GLN A 379 10.83 18.60 -9.17
N PRO A 380 11.89 19.05 -8.49
CA PRO A 380 11.79 19.92 -7.31
C PRO A 380 10.94 21.16 -7.60
N ARG A 381 10.06 21.53 -6.67
CA ARG A 381 9.16 22.69 -6.78
C ARG A 381 8.33 22.72 -8.08
N ALA A 382 8.05 21.56 -8.67
CA ALA A 382 7.30 21.45 -9.92
C ALA A 382 6.04 20.58 -9.76
N SER A 383 5.25 20.50 -10.82
CA SER A 383 4.08 19.61 -10.88
C SER A 383 4.08 18.80 -12.16
N MET A 384 3.54 17.59 -12.08
CA MET A 384 3.39 16.67 -13.20
C MET A 384 1.91 16.37 -13.39
N ARG A 385 1.40 16.64 -14.59
CA ARG A 385 0.02 16.36 -14.99
C ARG A 385 -0.03 15.08 -15.82
N LEU A 386 -0.93 14.18 -15.48
CA LEU A 386 -1.18 12.94 -16.21
C LEU A 386 -2.69 12.69 -16.37
N ARG A 387 -3.06 11.84 -17.32
CA ARG A 387 -4.45 11.45 -17.57
C ARG A 387 -4.55 9.95 -17.84
N ILE A 388 -5.54 9.30 -17.25
CA ILE A 388 -5.83 7.88 -17.45
C ILE A 388 -7.25 7.75 -18.01
N GLY A 389 -7.38 7.18 -19.21
CA GLY A 389 -8.67 6.92 -19.85
C GLY A 389 -9.13 5.48 -19.65
N VAL A 390 -10.38 5.27 -19.26
CA VAL A 390 -10.98 3.99 -18.89
C VAL A 390 -12.29 3.79 -19.64
N THR A 391 -12.41 2.65 -20.31
CA THR A 391 -13.67 2.18 -20.88
C THR A 391 -14.36 1.26 -19.86
N ALA A 392 -15.55 1.61 -19.39
CA ALA A 392 -16.20 0.92 -18.28
C ALA A 392 -17.63 0.47 -18.63
N PRO A 393 -17.99 -0.82 -18.49
CA PRO A 393 -19.36 -1.28 -18.67
C PRO A 393 -20.21 -1.00 -17.43
N PHE A 394 -21.51 -0.74 -17.61
CA PHE A 394 -22.44 -0.69 -16.49
C PHE A 394 -22.79 -2.10 -16.01
N ALA A 395 -22.74 -2.31 -14.69
CA ALA A 395 -23.30 -3.51 -14.07
C ALA A 395 -24.83 -3.45 -14.15
N ILE A 396 -25.46 -4.57 -14.53
CA ILE A 396 -26.91 -4.69 -14.63
C ILE A 396 -27.40 -5.52 -13.44
N GLN A 397 -28.22 -4.91 -12.59
CA GLN A 397 -28.84 -5.55 -11.43
C GLN A 397 -29.97 -6.50 -11.88
N PRO A 398 -30.41 -7.45 -11.03
CA PRO A 398 -31.49 -8.38 -11.38
C PRO A 398 -32.79 -7.71 -11.86
N ASP A 399 -33.10 -6.52 -11.33
CA ASP A 399 -34.26 -5.70 -11.73
C ASP A 399 -34.05 -4.89 -13.02
N GLY A 400 -32.90 -5.06 -13.68
CA GLY A 400 -32.52 -4.35 -14.88
C GLY A 400 -31.85 -3.00 -14.64
N ARG A 401 -31.81 -2.47 -13.41
CA ARG A 401 -31.13 -1.20 -13.11
C ARG A 401 -29.65 -1.29 -13.46
N ARG A 402 -29.14 -0.21 -14.04
CA ARG A 402 -27.76 -0.13 -14.50
C ARG A 402 -26.98 0.84 -13.64
N THR A 403 -25.87 0.37 -13.08
CA THR A 403 -25.01 1.17 -12.20
C THR A 403 -23.55 1.00 -12.56
N LEU A 404 -22.78 2.07 -12.49
CA LEU A 404 -21.33 2.08 -12.70
C LEU A 404 -20.70 2.86 -11.55
N ALA A 405 -19.87 2.19 -10.74
CA ALA A 405 -18.99 2.89 -9.80
C ALA A 405 -17.94 3.68 -10.58
N LEU A 406 -17.46 4.79 -10.03
CA LEU A 406 -16.32 5.50 -10.60
C LEU A 406 -14.99 4.88 -10.15
N PRO A 407 -13.90 5.03 -10.92
CA PRO A 407 -12.55 4.65 -10.47
C PRO A 407 -12.17 5.35 -9.16
N THR A 408 -11.37 4.68 -8.33
CA THR A 408 -10.95 5.19 -7.01
C THR A 408 -9.48 4.97 -6.76
N MET A 409 -8.84 5.87 -6.01
CA MET A 409 -7.46 5.67 -5.57
C MET A 409 -7.44 4.88 -4.27
N VAL A 410 -6.78 3.71 -4.28
CA VAL A 410 -6.81 2.74 -3.16
C VAL A 410 -5.46 2.61 -2.43
N GLU A 411 -4.38 3.04 -3.06
CA GLU A 411 -3.06 3.21 -2.44
C GLU A 411 -2.35 4.41 -3.06
N ARG A 412 -1.50 5.10 -2.28
CA ARG A 412 -0.70 6.25 -2.75
C ARG A 412 0.48 6.49 -1.81
N ASN A 413 1.59 6.96 -2.37
CA ASN A 413 2.77 7.40 -1.62
C ASN A 413 2.85 8.92 -1.43
N PHE A 414 1.84 9.71 -1.81
CA PHE A 414 1.82 11.18 -1.71
C PHE A 414 0.61 11.67 -0.93
N ASP A 415 0.70 12.81 -0.25
CA ASP A 415 -0.42 13.38 0.51
C ASP A 415 -1.52 13.99 -0.37
N LEU A 416 -2.67 14.35 0.22
CA LEU A 416 -3.68 15.13 -0.48
C LEU A 416 -3.50 16.58 -0.06
N ASP A 417 -3.58 17.50 -1.02
CA ASP A 417 -3.63 18.91 -0.66
C ASP A 417 -4.88 19.24 0.15
N ALA A 418 -4.75 20.13 1.14
CA ALA A 418 -5.84 20.50 2.04
C ALA A 418 -7.04 21.14 1.30
N ASP A 419 -6.76 21.81 0.17
CA ASP A 419 -7.76 22.46 -0.68
C ASP A 419 -8.12 21.63 -1.92
N LEU A 420 -7.72 20.35 -1.96
CA LEU A 420 -8.01 19.48 -3.09
C LEU A 420 -9.52 19.38 -3.31
N ARG A 421 -9.95 19.62 -4.56
CA ARG A 421 -11.33 19.39 -4.98
C ARG A 421 -11.35 18.33 -6.07
N HIS A 422 -12.13 17.29 -5.85
CA HIS A 422 -12.39 16.30 -6.89
C HIS A 422 -13.58 16.74 -7.74
N ALA A 423 -13.31 17.06 -9.01
CA ALA A 423 -14.33 17.48 -9.97
C ALA A 423 -14.77 16.32 -10.86
N ILE A 424 -16.07 16.24 -11.16
CA ILE A 424 -16.62 15.22 -12.06
C ILE A 424 -17.51 15.92 -13.10
N TRP A 425 -17.35 15.55 -14.36
CA TRP A 425 -18.20 15.99 -15.46
C TRP A 425 -18.49 14.83 -16.42
N ILE A 426 -19.78 14.60 -16.71
CA ILE A 426 -20.22 13.47 -17.54
C ILE A 426 -21.21 13.95 -18.61
N ALA A 427 -20.83 13.79 -19.87
CA ALA A 427 -21.68 14.04 -21.03
C ALA A 427 -22.72 12.91 -21.24
N GLY A 428 -23.94 13.28 -21.65
CA GLY A 428 -25.00 12.31 -21.97
C GLY A 428 -25.72 11.71 -20.76
N GLY A 429 -25.46 12.22 -19.56
CA GLY A 429 -26.17 11.92 -18.31
C GLY A 429 -26.64 13.20 -17.59
N ARG A 430 -27.28 13.07 -16.43
CA ARG A 430 -27.61 14.22 -15.57
C ARG A 430 -26.28 14.82 -15.08
N ALA A 431 -25.94 16.04 -15.51
CA ALA A 431 -24.71 16.71 -15.11
C ALA A 431 -24.68 16.88 -13.58
N ALA A 432 -23.85 16.10 -12.90
CA ALA A 432 -23.56 16.29 -11.50
C ALA A 432 -22.24 17.05 -11.39
N HIS A 433 -22.31 18.38 -11.42
CA HIS A 433 -21.23 19.18 -10.86
C HIS A 433 -21.28 19.02 -9.35
N THR A 434 -20.62 18.00 -8.84
CA THR A 434 -20.38 17.87 -7.41
C THR A 434 -18.91 18.19 -7.18
N ALA A 435 -18.62 19.33 -6.56
CA ALA A 435 -17.34 19.52 -5.89
C ALA A 435 -17.34 18.58 -4.70
N LEU A 436 -16.62 17.47 -4.84
CA LEU A 436 -16.62 16.43 -3.84
C LEU A 436 -15.39 16.56 -2.95
N ASN A 437 -15.62 16.49 -1.64
CA ASN A 437 -14.56 16.44 -0.64
C ASN A 437 -13.73 15.15 -0.82
N ASP A 438 -12.51 15.16 -0.29
CA ASP A 438 -11.48 14.09 -0.37
C ASP A 438 -11.99 12.66 -0.24
N ALA A 439 -13.03 12.44 0.58
CA ALA A 439 -13.65 11.14 0.77
C ALA A 439 -14.13 10.50 -0.54
N ALA A 440 -14.58 11.27 -1.54
CA ALA A 440 -15.07 10.72 -2.81
C ALA A 440 -14.00 9.96 -3.60
N LEU A 441 -12.77 10.46 -3.57
CA LEU A 441 -11.63 9.94 -4.33
C LEU A 441 -11.14 8.58 -3.80
N ILE A 442 -11.43 8.30 -2.53
CA ILE A 442 -10.92 7.15 -1.79
C ILE A 442 -12.04 6.15 -1.41
N THR A 443 -13.29 6.60 -1.26
CA THR A 443 -14.39 5.75 -0.75
C THR A 443 -15.19 5.02 -1.83
N GLY A 444 -15.09 5.40 -3.11
CA GLY A 444 -15.82 4.73 -4.20
C GLY A 444 -17.33 4.87 -4.16
N ARG A 445 -17.83 5.88 -3.48
CA ARG A 445 -19.27 6.08 -3.26
C ARG A 445 -20.01 6.68 -4.47
N PHE A 446 -19.27 7.25 -5.43
CA PHE A 446 -19.88 7.88 -6.61
C PHE A 446 -20.23 6.85 -7.67
N ARG A 447 -21.49 6.90 -8.11
CA ARG A 447 -22.04 5.97 -9.08
C ARG A 447 -22.83 6.72 -10.15
N LEU A 448 -22.59 6.32 -11.39
CA LEU A 448 -23.46 6.68 -12.50
C LEU A 448 -24.58 5.66 -12.59
N THR A 449 -25.76 6.14 -12.98
CA THR A 449 -26.93 5.30 -13.19
C THR A 449 -27.49 5.51 -14.59
N LEU A 450 -28.03 4.44 -15.15
CA LEU A 450 -28.76 4.45 -16.41
C LEU A 450 -30.17 3.90 -16.21
N PRO A 451 -31.13 4.26 -17.08
CA PRO A 451 -32.47 3.67 -17.07
C PRO A 451 -32.39 2.13 -17.09
N PRO A 452 -33.33 1.41 -16.46
CA PRO A 452 -33.24 -0.04 -16.41
C PRO A 452 -33.35 -0.69 -17.80
N VAL A 453 -32.69 -1.84 -17.97
CA VAL A 453 -32.91 -2.72 -19.13
C VAL A 453 -34.17 -3.54 -18.86
N THR A 454 -35.14 -3.43 -19.76
CA THR A 454 -36.42 -4.15 -19.67
C THR A 454 -36.53 -5.27 -20.69
N VAL A 455 -35.80 -5.18 -21.80
CA VAL A 455 -35.81 -6.15 -22.90
C VAL A 455 -34.38 -6.48 -23.35
N PRO A 456 -34.12 -7.72 -23.82
CA PRO A 456 -32.86 -8.06 -24.46
C PRO A 456 -32.54 -7.13 -25.64
N SER A 457 -31.26 -6.87 -25.87
CA SER A 457 -30.82 -5.95 -26.93
C SER A 457 -29.50 -6.36 -27.54
N THR A 458 -29.30 -6.01 -28.82
CA THR A 458 -28.04 -6.24 -29.54
C THR A 458 -27.45 -4.91 -30.03
N THR A 459 -26.14 -4.74 -29.83
CA THR A 459 -25.33 -3.64 -30.35
C THR A 459 -24.05 -4.18 -30.98
N PHE A 460 -23.35 -3.35 -31.74
CA PHE A 460 -22.14 -3.75 -32.46
C PHE A 460 -20.96 -2.85 -32.11
N GLY A 461 -19.79 -3.45 -32.04
CA GLY A 461 -18.50 -2.78 -31.98
C GLY A 461 -17.70 -3.05 -33.24
N SER A 462 -16.95 -2.05 -33.71
CA SER A 462 -16.04 -2.25 -34.84
C SER A 462 -14.77 -1.45 -34.71
N MET A 463 -13.70 -2.02 -35.25
CA MET A 463 -12.41 -1.36 -35.39
C MET A 463 -11.84 -1.70 -36.78
N PRO A 464 -11.41 -0.69 -37.56
CA PRO A 464 -10.96 -0.89 -38.93
C PRO A 464 -9.69 -1.75 -39.00
N ALA A 465 -9.38 -2.22 -40.21
CA ALA A 465 -8.10 -2.85 -40.49
C ALA A 465 -6.97 -1.82 -40.34
N GLN A 466 -5.83 -2.26 -39.79
CA GLN A 466 -4.64 -1.41 -39.62
C GLN A 466 -3.40 -2.21 -40.02
N GLY A 467 -2.71 -1.75 -41.07
CA GLY A 467 -1.60 -2.48 -41.67
C GLY A 467 -2.01 -3.91 -42.09
N LYS A 468 -1.34 -4.93 -41.52
CA LYS A 468 -1.63 -6.35 -41.79
C LYS A 468 -2.76 -6.94 -40.92
N ALA A 469 -3.27 -6.19 -39.94
CA ALA A 469 -4.30 -6.68 -39.03
C ALA A 469 -5.71 -6.49 -39.63
N ALA A 470 -6.45 -7.58 -39.81
CA ALA A 470 -7.82 -7.58 -40.36
C ALA A 470 -8.81 -6.85 -39.43
N ALA A 471 -9.85 -6.20 -39.99
CA ALA A 471 -10.89 -5.50 -39.21
C ALA A 471 -11.51 -6.40 -38.12
N VAL A 472 -11.90 -5.80 -36.99
CA VAL A 472 -12.57 -6.52 -35.88
C VAL A 472 -14.00 -6.04 -35.80
N SER A 473 -14.93 -6.98 -35.80
CA SER A 473 -16.36 -6.76 -35.55
C SER A 473 -16.78 -7.58 -34.33
N VAL A 474 -17.52 -6.96 -33.42
CA VAL A 474 -18.01 -7.59 -32.19
C VAL A 474 -19.51 -7.38 -32.08
N GLU A 475 -20.26 -8.45 -31.86
CA GLU A 475 -21.65 -8.39 -31.43
C GLU A 475 -21.71 -8.35 -29.90
N GLN A 476 -22.40 -7.37 -29.34
CA GLN A 476 -22.72 -7.31 -27.92
C GLN A 476 -24.22 -7.58 -27.74
N ARG A 477 -24.56 -8.58 -26.94
CA ARG A 477 -25.94 -8.93 -26.59
C ARG A 477 -26.15 -8.76 -25.09
N ILE A 478 -27.20 -8.04 -24.71
CA ILE A 478 -27.72 -8.02 -23.35
C ILE A 478 -28.86 -9.03 -23.32
N VAL A 479 -28.69 -10.10 -22.55
CA VAL A 479 -29.61 -11.24 -22.50
C VAL A 479 -30.02 -11.52 -21.05
N ARG A 480 -31.14 -12.22 -20.89
CA ARG A 480 -31.63 -12.67 -19.59
C ARG A 480 -31.39 -14.18 -19.47
N GLU A 481 -30.49 -14.57 -18.58
CA GLU A 481 -30.07 -15.96 -18.38
C GLU A 481 -30.50 -16.45 -17.01
N THR A 482 -30.62 -17.77 -16.84
CA THR A 482 -30.83 -18.37 -15.52
C THR A 482 -29.56 -18.24 -14.69
N SER A 483 -29.68 -17.71 -13.47
CA SER A 483 -28.55 -17.64 -12.56
C SER A 483 -28.02 -19.03 -12.22
N PRO A 484 -26.69 -19.19 -12.04
CA PRO A 484 -26.09 -20.48 -11.69
C PRO A 484 -26.65 -21.02 -10.36
N ARG A 485 -27.08 -22.28 -10.35
CA ARG A 485 -27.65 -22.95 -9.15
C ARG A 485 -26.67 -23.88 -8.42
N GLY A 486 -25.39 -23.88 -8.80
CA GLY A 486 -24.42 -24.77 -8.17
C GLY A 486 -24.14 -24.42 -6.70
N PRO A 487 -23.37 -25.27 -6.01
CA PRO A 487 -23.02 -25.08 -4.60
C PRO A 487 -22.37 -23.72 -4.31
N LEU A 488 -22.52 -23.21 -3.08
CA LEU A 488 -21.92 -21.96 -2.61
C LEU A 488 -20.92 -22.22 -1.47
N MET A 489 -19.68 -21.75 -1.62
CA MET A 489 -18.72 -21.67 -0.51
C MET A 489 -18.58 -20.22 -0.08
N LEU A 490 -18.89 -19.94 1.18
CA LEU A 490 -18.58 -18.65 1.80
C LEU A 490 -17.15 -18.71 2.35
N VAL A 491 -16.32 -17.73 2.01
CA VAL A 491 -15.00 -17.55 2.61
C VAL A 491 -14.97 -16.17 3.24
N VAL A 492 -14.79 -16.11 4.56
CA VAL A 492 -14.89 -14.86 5.32
C VAL A 492 -13.60 -14.65 6.09
N ASP A 493 -12.91 -13.53 5.84
CA ASP A 493 -11.76 -13.16 6.66
C ASP A 493 -12.19 -12.53 7.99
N SER A 494 -11.32 -12.68 8.99
CA SER A 494 -11.48 -12.14 10.35
C SER A 494 -10.57 -10.93 10.63
N SER A 495 -10.25 -10.15 9.61
CA SER A 495 -9.50 -8.90 9.73
C SER A 495 -10.34 -7.81 10.44
N ALA A 496 -9.68 -6.79 10.96
CA ALA A 496 -10.36 -5.68 11.66
C ALA A 496 -11.36 -4.94 10.74
N ASP A 497 -11.05 -4.81 9.45
CA ASP A 497 -11.90 -4.14 8.45
C ASP A 497 -13.24 -4.86 8.21
N MET A 498 -13.34 -6.14 8.59
CA MET A 498 -14.52 -6.96 8.39
C MET A 498 -15.56 -6.85 9.50
N THR A 499 -15.38 -5.95 10.48
CA THR A 499 -16.31 -5.81 11.62
C THR A 499 -17.77 -5.61 11.18
N ALA A 500 -18.04 -4.93 10.06
CA ALA A 500 -19.38 -4.75 9.51
C ALA A 500 -20.06 -6.07 9.04
N ILE A 501 -19.26 -7.06 8.64
CA ILE A 501 -19.76 -8.37 8.18
C ILE A 501 -20.35 -9.19 9.32
N ALA A 502 -19.88 -8.99 10.55
CA ALA A 502 -20.34 -9.69 11.74
C ALA A 502 -21.87 -9.68 11.89
N THR A 503 -22.50 -8.56 11.53
CA THR A 503 -23.95 -8.37 11.62
C THR A 503 -24.62 -8.48 10.26
N ALA A 504 -24.01 -7.92 9.21
CA ALA A 504 -24.60 -7.86 7.88
C ALA A 504 -24.75 -9.24 7.21
N LEU A 505 -23.75 -10.13 7.35
CA LEU A 505 -23.80 -11.43 6.69
C LEU A 505 -24.88 -12.33 7.30
N PRO A 506 -24.94 -12.58 8.63
CA PRO A 506 -26.01 -13.37 9.22
C PRO A 506 -27.41 -12.88 8.84
N ALA A 507 -27.61 -11.56 8.81
CA ALA A 507 -28.88 -10.95 8.43
C ALA A 507 -29.25 -11.14 6.95
N ALA A 508 -28.27 -11.37 6.07
CA ALA A 508 -28.46 -11.56 4.63
C ALA A 508 -28.55 -13.04 4.20
N LEU A 509 -28.30 -13.99 5.12
CA LEU A 509 -28.34 -15.43 4.83
C LEU A 509 -29.75 -15.93 4.43
N ASP A 510 -30.79 -15.17 4.78
CA ASP A 510 -32.19 -15.43 4.36
C ASP A 510 -32.37 -15.35 2.83
N ALA A 511 -31.45 -14.69 2.11
CA ALA A 511 -31.47 -14.59 0.66
C ALA A 511 -31.05 -15.88 -0.06
N ILE A 512 -30.50 -16.87 0.66
CA ILE A 512 -30.04 -18.14 0.09
C ILE A 512 -31.23 -19.08 -0.16
N ALA A 513 -31.28 -19.66 -1.37
CA ALA A 513 -32.29 -20.63 -1.75
C ALA A 513 -32.31 -21.87 -0.83
N PRO A 514 -33.49 -22.32 -0.35
CA PRO A 514 -33.62 -23.59 0.38
C PRO A 514 -33.05 -24.78 -0.41
N GLY A 515 -32.38 -25.70 0.29
CA GLY A 515 -31.82 -26.92 -0.31
C GLY A 515 -30.53 -26.73 -1.11
N ARG A 516 -30.08 -25.50 -1.37
CA ARG A 516 -28.79 -25.24 -2.02
C ARG A 516 -27.65 -25.72 -1.14
N VAL A 517 -26.65 -26.41 -1.68
CA VAL A 517 -25.47 -26.80 -0.89
C VAL A 517 -24.61 -25.57 -0.55
N VAL A 518 -24.42 -25.29 0.74
CA VAL A 518 -23.63 -24.15 1.24
C VAL A 518 -22.64 -24.58 2.30
N GLY A 519 -21.38 -24.11 2.21
CA GLY A 519 -20.35 -24.26 3.24
C GLY A 519 -19.76 -22.91 3.66
N LEU A 520 -18.95 -22.91 4.73
CA LEU A 520 -18.23 -21.75 5.23
C LEU A 520 -16.77 -22.10 5.54
N VAL A 521 -15.86 -21.22 5.17
CA VAL A 521 -14.49 -21.16 5.69
C VAL A 521 -14.27 -19.80 6.34
N VAL A 522 -13.78 -19.79 7.57
CA VAL A 522 -13.29 -18.59 8.24
C VAL A 522 -11.78 -18.53 8.09
N ALA A 523 -11.28 -17.50 7.42
CA ALA A 523 -9.87 -17.24 7.25
C ALA A 523 -9.36 -16.32 8.38
N GLY A 524 -8.31 -16.75 9.06
CA GLY A 524 -7.56 -15.92 9.99
C GLY A 524 -6.84 -16.70 11.08
N ASP A 525 -6.58 -16.03 12.20
CA ASP A 525 -5.78 -16.58 13.31
C ASP A 525 -6.47 -17.79 13.98
N GLU A 526 -7.79 -17.76 14.08
CA GLU A 526 -8.66 -18.84 14.55
C GLU A 526 -9.47 -19.37 13.36
N PRO A 527 -8.92 -20.30 12.54
CA PRO A 527 -9.61 -20.77 11.35
C PRO A 527 -10.83 -21.61 11.70
N GLY A 528 -11.90 -21.45 10.91
CA GLY A 528 -13.16 -22.17 11.08
C GLY A 528 -13.59 -22.86 9.79
N PHE A 529 -14.30 -23.97 9.90
CA PHE A 529 -14.81 -24.72 8.76
C PHE A 529 -16.19 -25.30 9.07
N VAL A 530 -17.15 -25.03 8.18
CA VAL A 530 -18.46 -25.67 8.17
C VAL A 530 -18.60 -26.41 6.84
N ALA A 531 -18.79 -27.72 6.92
CA ALA A 531 -18.87 -28.57 5.74
C ALA A 531 -20.06 -28.17 4.84
N PRO A 532 -19.91 -28.23 3.49
CA PRO A 532 -21.00 -27.94 2.58
C PRO A 532 -22.17 -28.91 2.75
N ARG A 533 -23.36 -28.39 3.09
CA ARG A 533 -24.60 -29.17 3.21
C ARG A 533 -25.79 -28.40 2.62
N PRO A 534 -26.90 -29.08 2.28
CA PRO A 534 -28.12 -28.40 1.83
C PRO A 534 -28.58 -27.32 2.81
N TRP A 535 -28.96 -26.16 2.29
CA TRP A 535 -29.38 -25.01 3.07
C TRP A 535 -30.65 -25.33 3.84
N SER A 536 -30.54 -25.31 5.18
CA SER A 536 -31.59 -25.63 6.16
C SER A 536 -31.46 -24.71 7.37
N ARG A 537 -32.45 -24.74 8.28
CA ARG A 537 -32.36 -23.98 9.54
C ARG A 537 -31.16 -24.41 10.39
N GLU A 538 -30.82 -25.70 10.39
CA GLU A 538 -29.66 -26.24 11.09
C GLU A 538 -28.35 -25.74 10.47
N GLN A 539 -28.23 -25.79 9.14
CA GLN A 539 -27.04 -25.29 8.43
C GLN A 539 -26.85 -23.78 8.65
N ALA A 540 -27.93 -23.02 8.61
CA ALA A 540 -27.91 -21.58 8.89
C ALA A 540 -27.49 -21.28 10.34
N ALA A 541 -27.96 -22.07 11.31
CA ALA A 541 -27.57 -21.92 12.73
C ALA A 541 -26.10 -22.27 12.97
N GLU A 542 -25.57 -23.32 12.33
CA GLU A 542 -24.15 -23.69 12.43
C GLU A 542 -23.25 -22.61 11.83
N ILE A 543 -23.58 -22.10 10.63
CA ILE A 543 -22.86 -21.00 10.00
C ILE A 543 -22.94 -19.73 10.85
N SER A 544 -24.12 -19.40 11.39
CA SER A 544 -24.28 -18.22 12.25
C SER A 544 -23.47 -18.33 13.55
N THR A 545 -23.38 -19.54 14.12
CA THR A 545 -22.57 -19.81 15.32
C THR A 545 -21.08 -19.64 15.02
N ALA A 546 -20.61 -20.19 13.89
CA ALA A 546 -19.23 -20.01 13.44
C ALA A 546 -18.88 -18.54 13.20
N LEU A 547 -19.78 -17.78 12.56
CA LEU A 547 -19.62 -16.33 12.35
C LEU A 547 -19.62 -15.54 13.67
N GLY A 548 -20.46 -15.92 14.64
CA GLY A 548 -20.53 -15.28 15.95
C GLY A 548 -19.30 -15.52 16.84
N GLY A 549 -18.55 -16.59 16.58
CA GLY A 549 -17.28 -16.89 17.26
C GLY A 549 -16.08 -16.10 16.72
N MET A 550 -16.22 -15.41 15.58
CA MET A 550 -15.09 -14.73 14.94
C MET A 550 -14.60 -13.52 15.72
N ARG A 551 -13.28 -13.33 15.75
CA ARG A 551 -12.62 -12.17 16.35
C ARG A 551 -11.99 -11.29 15.28
N PHE A 552 -12.65 -10.17 14.96
CA PHE A 552 -12.19 -9.21 13.96
C PHE A 552 -11.02 -8.36 14.49
N ARG A 553 -9.79 -8.76 14.18
CA ARG A 553 -8.58 -8.06 14.67
C ARG A 553 -7.43 -8.18 13.68
N GLY A 554 -6.63 -7.12 13.60
CA GLY A 554 -5.42 -7.10 12.77
C GLY A 554 -5.71 -7.36 11.29
N GLY A 555 -4.68 -7.77 10.56
CA GLY A 555 -4.76 -8.20 9.17
C GLY A 555 -4.73 -9.73 9.09
N GLN A 556 -5.28 -10.29 8.01
CA GLN A 556 -5.32 -11.73 7.77
C GLN A 556 -4.63 -12.11 6.46
N ASP A 557 -4.08 -13.33 6.44
CA ASP A 557 -3.61 -14.02 5.23
C ASP A 557 -4.64 -15.07 4.84
N ASP A 558 -5.36 -14.81 3.77
CA ASP A 558 -6.49 -15.64 3.36
C ASP A 558 -6.09 -16.85 2.53
N ARG A 559 -4.81 -16.97 2.13
CA ARG A 559 -4.36 -17.99 1.18
C ARG A 559 -4.66 -19.41 1.65
N ALA A 560 -4.45 -19.67 2.95
CA ALA A 560 -4.75 -20.96 3.55
C ALA A 560 -6.27 -21.26 3.56
N GLY A 561 -7.09 -20.26 3.90
CA GLY A 561 -8.56 -20.39 3.88
C GLY A 561 -9.10 -20.64 2.47
N LEU A 562 -8.58 -19.92 1.47
CA LEU A 562 -8.92 -20.14 0.07
C LEU A 562 -8.53 -21.54 -0.41
N ALA A 563 -7.37 -22.07 0.00
CA ALA A 563 -6.96 -23.43 -0.33
C ALA A 563 -7.95 -24.47 0.22
N VAL A 564 -8.37 -24.34 1.49
CA VAL A 564 -9.37 -25.21 2.12
C VAL A 564 -10.71 -25.11 1.38
N ALA A 565 -11.16 -23.90 1.04
CA ALA A 565 -12.40 -23.66 0.32
C ALA A 565 -12.40 -24.30 -1.08
N LEU A 566 -11.29 -24.20 -1.81
CA LEU A 566 -11.11 -24.83 -3.12
C LEU A 566 -11.16 -26.35 -3.04
N GLN A 567 -10.49 -26.94 -2.05
CA GLN A 567 -10.49 -28.39 -1.83
C GLN A 567 -11.88 -28.93 -1.44
N ALA A 568 -12.67 -28.13 -0.72
CA ALA A 568 -14.04 -28.47 -0.35
C ALA A 568 -15.04 -28.32 -1.51
N MET A 569 -14.73 -27.54 -2.55
CA MET A 569 -15.58 -27.35 -3.74
C MET A 569 -14.78 -27.38 -5.06
N PRO A 570 -14.19 -28.52 -5.45
CA PRO A 570 -13.41 -28.65 -6.68
C PRO A 570 -14.32 -28.84 -7.90
N ARG A 571 -15.21 -27.87 -8.16
CA ARG A 571 -16.26 -27.96 -9.19
C ARG A 571 -16.46 -26.65 -9.93
N ALA A 572 -16.67 -26.70 -11.24
CA ALA A 572 -16.87 -25.51 -12.09
C ALA A 572 -18.26 -24.85 -11.96
N ASP A 573 -19.26 -25.61 -11.51
CA ASP A 573 -20.62 -25.12 -11.26
C ASP A 573 -20.77 -24.43 -9.90
N ALA A 574 -19.84 -24.68 -8.97
CA ALA A 574 -19.81 -24.05 -7.66
C ALA A 574 -19.39 -22.57 -7.75
N THR A 575 -19.82 -21.78 -6.76
CA THR A 575 -19.39 -20.39 -6.57
C THR A 575 -18.70 -20.25 -5.24
N LEU A 576 -17.53 -19.64 -5.23
CA LEU A 576 -16.80 -19.24 -4.04
C LEU A 576 -17.00 -17.73 -3.86
N LEU A 577 -17.73 -17.35 -2.82
CA LEU A 577 -17.93 -15.96 -2.41
C LEU A 577 -16.94 -15.63 -1.30
N TRP A 578 -15.92 -14.85 -1.65
CA TRP A 578 -14.88 -14.44 -0.73
C TRP A 578 -15.13 -13.00 -0.27
N LEU A 579 -15.41 -12.86 1.02
CA LEU A 579 -15.63 -11.62 1.73
C LEU A 579 -14.34 -11.29 2.48
N HIS A 580 -13.72 -10.15 2.17
CA HIS A 580 -12.40 -9.81 2.74
C HIS A 580 -12.17 -8.31 2.95
N GLY A 581 -11.25 -7.97 3.85
CA GLY A 581 -10.71 -6.63 4.06
C GLY A 581 -9.58 -6.29 3.06
N ALA A 582 -8.88 -5.18 3.29
CA ALA A 582 -7.68 -4.89 2.50
C ALA A 582 -6.58 -5.92 2.81
N GLN A 583 -5.88 -6.40 1.78
CA GLN A 583 -4.69 -7.25 1.88
C GLN A 583 -3.52 -6.57 1.15
N PRO A 584 -2.90 -5.56 1.80
CA PRO A 584 -1.97 -4.64 1.15
C PRO A 584 -0.55 -5.19 1.02
N ILE A 585 -0.25 -6.29 1.72
CA ILE A 585 1.07 -6.89 1.72
C ILE A 585 1.11 -8.07 0.74
N ARG A 586 2.17 -8.13 -0.06
CA ARG A 586 2.54 -9.36 -0.78
C ARG A 586 3.30 -10.24 0.21
N PHE A 587 2.64 -11.27 0.70
CA PHE A 587 3.27 -12.23 1.60
C PHE A 587 4.38 -12.99 0.86
N THR A 588 5.58 -12.92 1.39
CA THR A 588 6.80 -13.54 0.87
C THR A 588 6.82 -15.05 1.11
N SER A 589 6.23 -15.48 2.21
CA SER A 589 6.05 -16.90 2.53
C SER A 589 5.28 -17.61 1.41
N PRO A 590 5.77 -18.75 0.89
CA PRO A 590 5.05 -19.49 -0.14
C PRO A 590 3.70 -19.98 0.39
N ALA A 591 2.70 -20.07 -0.49
CA ALA A 591 1.38 -20.61 -0.15
C ALA A 591 1.13 -21.93 -0.90
N PRO A 592 1.91 -23.00 -0.59
CA PRO A 592 1.94 -24.21 -1.40
C PRO A 592 0.58 -24.88 -1.51
N ALA A 593 -0.27 -24.79 -0.47
CA ALA A 593 -1.61 -25.35 -0.50
C ALA A 593 -2.53 -24.66 -1.52
N LEU A 594 -2.46 -23.34 -1.65
CA LEU A 594 -3.28 -22.58 -2.60
C LEU A 594 -2.75 -22.78 -4.03
N GLU A 595 -1.44 -22.67 -4.22
CA GLU A 595 -0.78 -22.92 -5.51
C GLU A 595 -1.10 -24.33 -6.01
N GLN A 596 -0.92 -25.34 -5.17
CA GLN A 596 -1.25 -26.73 -5.48
C GLN A 596 -2.74 -26.90 -5.82
N ALA A 597 -3.66 -26.24 -5.09
CA ALA A 597 -5.08 -26.31 -5.40
C ALA A 597 -5.41 -25.70 -6.76
N LEU A 598 -4.82 -24.54 -7.10
CA LEU A 598 -5.03 -23.87 -8.38
C LEU A 598 -4.46 -24.65 -9.57
N GLU A 599 -3.36 -25.38 -9.36
CA GLU A 599 -2.72 -26.18 -10.42
C GLU A 599 -3.33 -27.57 -10.60
N ARG A 600 -3.71 -28.25 -9.51
CA ARG A 600 -4.05 -29.68 -9.54
C ARG A 600 -5.54 -29.98 -9.53
N LEU A 601 -6.40 -29.03 -9.13
CA LEU A 601 -7.83 -29.28 -9.10
C LEU A 601 -8.39 -29.39 -10.53
N PRO A 602 -9.25 -30.39 -10.81
CA PRO A 602 -9.79 -30.63 -12.14
C PRO A 602 -10.71 -29.52 -12.62
N ALA A 603 -11.32 -28.80 -11.69
CA ALA A 603 -12.17 -27.66 -11.93
C ALA A 603 -12.11 -26.69 -10.76
N LEU A 604 -12.14 -25.39 -11.06
CA LEU A 604 -12.18 -24.33 -10.06
C LEU A 604 -13.57 -23.71 -10.01
N PRO A 605 -14.12 -23.41 -8.81
CA PRO A 605 -15.39 -22.71 -8.66
C PRO A 605 -15.31 -21.30 -9.24
N ARG A 606 -16.45 -20.70 -9.59
CA ARG A 606 -16.51 -19.28 -9.97
C ARG A 606 -16.15 -18.43 -8.77
N LEU A 607 -15.24 -17.48 -8.92
CA LEU A 607 -14.81 -16.59 -7.84
C LEU A 607 -15.60 -15.27 -7.87
N VAL A 608 -16.25 -14.95 -6.75
CA VAL A 608 -16.85 -13.63 -6.48
C VAL A 608 -16.12 -13.04 -5.27
N ARG A 609 -15.53 -11.86 -5.45
CA ARG A 609 -14.71 -11.19 -4.44
C ARG A 609 -15.39 -9.91 -4.01
N TYR A 610 -15.77 -9.85 -2.75
CA TYR A 610 -16.34 -8.64 -2.17
C TYR A 610 -15.41 -8.11 -1.10
N GLN A 611 -14.81 -6.95 -1.39
CA GLN A 611 -13.92 -6.28 -0.47
C GLN A 611 -14.70 -5.24 0.33
N VAL A 612 -14.77 -5.40 1.65
CA VAL A 612 -15.63 -4.58 2.51
C VAL A 612 -15.10 -3.16 2.67
N ALA A 613 -13.79 -3.02 2.88
CA ALA A 613 -13.13 -1.74 3.05
C ALA A 613 -12.21 -1.44 1.85
N PRO A 614 -12.16 -0.20 1.35
CA PRO A 614 -11.28 0.17 0.25
C PRO A 614 -9.81 -0.02 0.65
N GLY A 615 -8.99 -0.48 -0.30
CA GLY A 615 -7.57 -0.74 -0.11
C GLY A 615 -7.06 -1.73 -1.14
N ARG A 616 -5.76 -2.04 -1.12
CA ARG A 616 -5.20 -3.10 -1.97
C ARG A 616 -5.79 -4.45 -1.61
N ALA A 617 -6.12 -5.24 -2.63
CA ALA A 617 -6.58 -6.60 -2.46
C ALA A 617 -5.45 -7.56 -2.78
N MET A 618 -5.50 -8.78 -2.25
CA MET A 618 -4.57 -9.82 -2.65
C MET A 618 -4.71 -10.10 -4.15
N THR A 619 -3.57 -10.27 -4.81
CA THR A 619 -3.48 -10.59 -6.23
C THR A 619 -2.54 -11.77 -6.40
N LEU A 620 -2.88 -12.71 -7.29
CA LEU A 620 -1.97 -13.78 -7.68
C LEU A 620 -1.62 -13.60 -9.16
N ALA A 621 -0.41 -13.12 -9.43
CA ALA A 621 0.02 -12.78 -10.78
C ALA A 621 -0.07 -14.00 -11.72
N GLY A 622 -0.70 -13.82 -12.88
CA GLY A 622 -0.85 -14.89 -13.89
C GLY A 622 -1.92 -15.93 -13.55
N SER A 623 -2.65 -15.79 -12.44
CA SER A 623 -3.74 -16.69 -12.10
C SER A 623 -5.03 -16.29 -12.83
N ARG A 624 -5.38 -17.07 -13.86
CA ARG A 624 -6.65 -16.92 -14.58
C ARG A 624 -7.86 -16.92 -13.65
N TRP A 625 -7.82 -17.68 -12.56
CA TRP A 625 -8.92 -17.75 -11.58
C TRP A 625 -9.15 -16.42 -10.86
N PHE A 626 -8.07 -15.72 -10.50
CA PHE A 626 -8.15 -14.37 -9.93
C PHE A 626 -8.49 -13.32 -10.99
N ASP A 627 -7.90 -13.41 -12.18
CA ASP A 627 -8.05 -12.42 -13.25
C ASP A 627 -9.48 -12.40 -13.83
N THR A 628 -10.19 -13.52 -13.75
CA THR A 628 -11.58 -13.66 -14.22
C THR A 628 -12.62 -13.55 -13.11
N ALA A 629 -12.20 -13.22 -11.88
CA ALA A 629 -13.10 -13.08 -10.74
C ALA A 629 -14.08 -11.91 -10.93
N ARG A 630 -15.32 -12.09 -10.47
CA ARG A 630 -16.24 -10.96 -10.31
C ARG A 630 -15.85 -10.16 -9.07
N LEU A 631 -15.94 -8.84 -9.19
CA LEU A 631 -15.53 -7.89 -8.15
C LEU A 631 -16.64 -6.84 -7.96
N PRO A 632 -17.77 -7.21 -7.32
CA PRO A 632 -18.86 -6.27 -7.10
C PRO A 632 -18.36 -5.04 -6.33
N SER A 633 -18.58 -3.85 -6.89
CA SER A 633 -18.14 -2.60 -6.27
C SER A 633 -19.00 -2.29 -5.03
N PRO A 634 -18.42 -1.98 -3.85
CA PRO A 634 -19.18 -1.69 -2.63
C PRO A 634 -20.03 -0.42 -2.72
N SER A 635 -21.32 -0.47 -2.37
CA SER A 635 -22.21 0.71 -2.36
C SER A 635 -21.94 1.66 -1.20
N GLY A 636 -21.23 1.17 -0.18
CA GLY A 636 -21.04 1.84 1.12
C GLY A 636 -21.99 1.31 2.19
N ASP A 637 -23.00 0.52 1.82
CA ASP A 637 -23.83 -0.26 2.73
C ASP A 637 -23.59 -1.76 2.51
N VAL A 638 -22.87 -2.35 3.46
CA VAL A 638 -22.43 -3.75 3.41
C VAL A 638 -23.62 -4.72 3.39
N PHE A 639 -24.71 -4.42 4.10
CA PHE A 639 -25.87 -5.30 4.13
C PHE A 639 -26.62 -5.30 2.80
N VAL A 640 -26.82 -4.12 2.21
CA VAL A 640 -27.45 -3.99 0.88
C VAL A 640 -26.63 -4.71 -0.18
N ASP A 641 -25.31 -4.54 -0.15
CA ASP A 641 -24.40 -5.22 -1.08
C ASP A 641 -24.47 -6.74 -0.92
N LEU A 642 -24.39 -7.26 0.31
CA LEU A 642 -24.45 -8.70 0.56
C LEU A 642 -25.78 -9.31 0.15
N ARG A 643 -26.92 -8.66 0.42
CA ARG A 643 -28.21 -9.16 -0.08
C ARG A 643 -28.25 -9.20 -1.60
N ALA A 644 -27.73 -8.18 -2.28
CA ALA A 644 -27.70 -8.15 -3.74
C ALA A 644 -26.78 -9.24 -4.33
N ILE A 645 -25.58 -9.42 -3.76
CA ILE A 645 -24.62 -10.44 -4.17
C ILE A 645 -25.18 -11.83 -3.90
N LEU A 646 -25.71 -12.08 -2.70
CA LEU A 646 -26.31 -13.37 -2.36
C LEU A 646 -27.51 -13.65 -3.24
N ALA A 647 -28.39 -12.68 -3.52
CA ALA A 647 -29.51 -12.88 -4.45
C ALA A 647 -29.06 -13.23 -5.88
N ASP A 648 -28.03 -12.56 -6.39
CA ASP A 648 -27.44 -12.84 -7.71
C ASP A 648 -26.82 -14.24 -7.76
N VAL A 649 -26.05 -14.59 -6.73
CA VAL A 649 -25.38 -15.89 -6.62
C VAL A 649 -26.38 -16.99 -6.23
N ALA A 650 -27.51 -16.69 -5.58
CA ALA A 650 -28.53 -17.63 -5.06
C ALA A 650 -29.36 -18.33 -6.13
N GLY A 651 -29.32 -17.89 -7.39
CA GLY A 651 -30.08 -18.57 -8.45
C GLY A 651 -31.59 -18.27 -8.44
N ASN A 652 -32.04 -17.31 -7.62
CA ASN A 652 -33.46 -17.06 -7.33
C ASN A 652 -34.19 -16.23 -8.38
N ALA A 653 -33.45 -15.54 -9.25
CA ALA A 653 -34.02 -14.75 -10.34
C ALA A 653 -33.15 -14.91 -11.60
N PRO A 654 -33.72 -14.72 -12.80
CA PRO A 654 -32.92 -14.60 -14.01
C PRO A 654 -32.02 -13.36 -13.90
N ARG A 655 -30.78 -13.49 -14.36
CA ARG A 655 -29.76 -12.44 -14.37
C ARG A 655 -29.65 -11.82 -15.75
N TRP A 656 -29.40 -10.51 -15.78
CA TRP A 656 -28.98 -9.83 -16.99
C TRP A 656 -27.48 -10.05 -17.23
N THR A 657 -27.13 -10.63 -18.36
CA THR A 657 -25.74 -10.88 -18.78
C THR A 657 -25.44 -10.10 -20.04
N VAL A 658 -24.24 -9.53 -20.12
CA VAL A 658 -23.69 -8.94 -21.35
C VAL A 658 -22.74 -9.96 -21.97
N VAL A 659 -23.01 -10.36 -23.21
CA VAL A 659 -22.20 -11.32 -23.97
C VAL A 659 -21.60 -10.61 -25.16
N ARG A 660 -20.28 -10.72 -25.34
CA ARG A 660 -19.55 -10.14 -26.48
C ARG A 660 -18.93 -11.24 -27.32
N THR A 661 -19.30 -11.31 -28.59
CA THR A 661 -18.84 -12.35 -29.52
C THR A 661 -18.19 -11.70 -30.74
N ALA A 662 -17.01 -12.18 -31.14
CA ALA A 662 -16.39 -11.75 -32.39
C ALA A 662 -17.18 -12.29 -33.59
N LEU A 663 -17.41 -11.44 -34.58
CA LEU A 663 -18.09 -11.81 -35.82
C LEU A 663 -17.07 -12.05 -36.93
N ALA A 664 -17.30 -13.11 -37.70
CA ALA A 664 -16.59 -13.34 -38.96
C ALA A 664 -17.31 -12.60 -40.10
N GLY A 665 -16.60 -11.79 -40.89
CA GLY A 665 -17.18 -11.10 -42.05
C GLY A 665 -16.86 -9.61 -42.10
N ALA A 666 -17.68 -8.85 -42.85
CA ALA A 666 -17.49 -7.42 -43.07
C ALA A 666 -17.60 -6.58 -41.78
N ALA A 667 -16.94 -5.41 -41.78
CA ALA A 667 -17.01 -4.46 -40.67
C ALA A 667 -18.45 -3.94 -40.50
N ILE A 668 -19.08 -4.22 -39.36
CA ILE A 668 -20.40 -3.66 -39.02
C ILE A 668 -20.14 -2.37 -38.24
N PRO A 669 -20.57 -1.18 -38.69
CA PRO A 669 -20.34 0.06 -37.96
C PRO A 669 -20.78 -0.04 -36.50
N GLY A 670 -19.92 0.38 -35.58
CA GLY A 670 -20.12 0.14 -34.17
C GLY A 670 -19.11 0.84 -33.28
N SER A 671 -19.35 0.78 -31.98
CA SER A 671 -18.51 1.43 -30.97
C SER A 671 -17.15 0.73 -30.82
N THR A 672 -16.06 1.49 -30.95
CA THR A 672 -14.70 0.98 -30.68
C THR A 672 -14.53 0.55 -29.22
N HIS A 673 -15.27 1.16 -28.29
CA HIS A 673 -15.26 0.80 -26.88
C HIS A 673 -15.82 -0.62 -26.61
N ILE A 674 -16.81 -1.09 -27.39
CA ILE A 674 -17.28 -2.48 -27.30
C ILE A 674 -16.17 -3.46 -27.69
N VAL A 675 -15.37 -3.11 -28.70
CA VAL A 675 -14.20 -3.94 -29.12
C VAL A 675 -13.14 -3.98 -28.01
N ARG A 676 -12.90 -2.86 -27.31
CA ARG A 676 -11.97 -2.81 -26.17
C ARG A 676 -12.41 -3.71 -25.03
N LEU A 677 -13.69 -3.68 -24.65
CA LEU A 677 -14.25 -4.53 -23.60
C LEU A 677 -14.16 -6.02 -23.97
N TRP A 678 -14.50 -6.37 -25.20
CA TRP A 678 -14.35 -7.74 -25.71
C TRP A 678 -12.88 -8.22 -25.68
N ALA A 679 -11.95 -7.38 -26.12
CA ALA A 679 -10.53 -7.71 -26.11
C ALA A 679 -10.03 -7.92 -24.67
N ALA A 680 -10.44 -7.05 -23.73
CA ALA A 680 -10.08 -7.15 -22.32
C ALA A 680 -10.53 -8.49 -21.70
N GLU A 681 -11.78 -8.90 -21.94
CA GLU A 681 -12.33 -10.18 -21.47
C GLU A 681 -11.50 -11.38 -21.96
N ARG A 682 -11.05 -11.33 -23.22
CA ARG A 682 -10.22 -12.38 -23.83
C ARG A 682 -8.79 -12.41 -23.28
N LEU A 683 -8.24 -11.24 -22.97
CA LEU A 683 -6.86 -11.06 -22.52
C LEU A 683 -6.66 -11.27 -21.02
N ALA A 684 -7.72 -11.15 -20.20
CA ALA A 684 -7.66 -11.23 -18.75
C ALA A 684 -6.90 -12.48 -18.23
N GLY A 685 -7.13 -13.65 -18.83
CA GLY A 685 -6.50 -14.92 -18.39
C GLY A 685 -5.14 -15.24 -19.01
N LEU A 686 -4.52 -14.33 -19.74
CA LEU A 686 -3.32 -14.62 -20.55
C LEU A 686 -2.01 -14.07 -19.98
N GLY A 687 -2.01 -13.47 -18.78
CA GLY A 687 -0.81 -12.88 -18.17
C GLY A 687 0.38 -13.85 -18.05
N GLY A 688 0.12 -15.13 -17.77
CA GLY A 688 1.13 -16.20 -17.70
C GLY A 688 1.48 -16.87 -19.03
N SER A 689 0.86 -16.47 -20.15
CA SER A 689 1.08 -17.09 -21.46
C SER A 689 2.50 -16.81 -22.00
N ARG A 690 3.00 -17.73 -22.84
CA ARG A 690 4.36 -17.69 -23.44
C ARG A 690 4.31 -17.91 -24.95
N GLY A 691 5.39 -17.53 -25.65
CA GLY A 691 5.57 -17.73 -27.09
C GLY A 691 4.50 -17.04 -27.94
N LYS A 692 4.09 -17.69 -29.04
CA LYS A 692 3.14 -17.15 -30.03
C LYS A 692 1.81 -16.68 -29.44
N THR A 693 1.30 -17.34 -28.40
CA THR A 693 0.05 -16.94 -27.73
C THR A 693 0.21 -15.57 -27.07
N ARG A 694 1.37 -15.33 -26.43
CA ARG A 694 1.68 -14.05 -25.79
C ARG A 694 1.85 -12.95 -26.85
N GLU A 695 2.58 -13.23 -27.93
CA GLU A 695 2.79 -12.28 -29.03
C GLU A 695 1.46 -11.84 -29.66
N ALA A 696 0.57 -12.79 -29.95
CA ALA A 696 -0.77 -12.49 -30.48
C ALA A 696 -1.61 -11.69 -29.48
N ALA A 697 -1.51 -12.00 -28.18
CA ALA A 697 -2.22 -11.29 -27.12
C ALA A 697 -1.73 -9.83 -26.98
N VAL A 698 -0.42 -9.61 -26.98
CA VAL A 698 0.20 -8.28 -26.95
C VAL A 698 -0.16 -7.48 -28.20
N SER A 699 -0.11 -8.11 -29.38
CA SER A 699 -0.49 -7.48 -30.65
C SER A 699 -1.95 -7.04 -30.64
N LEU A 700 -2.88 -7.87 -30.13
CA LEU A 700 -4.27 -7.50 -29.98
C LEU A 700 -4.43 -6.33 -28.98
N ALA A 701 -3.75 -6.39 -27.83
CA ALA A 701 -3.82 -5.35 -26.81
C ALA A 701 -3.32 -3.99 -27.31
N HIS A 702 -2.21 -3.99 -28.05
CA HIS A 702 -1.67 -2.80 -28.71
C HIS A 702 -2.69 -2.22 -29.69
N ARG A 703 -3.23 -3.06 -30.57
CA ARG A 703 -4.16 -2.64 -31.63
C ARG A 703 -5.45 -2.01 -31.10
N VAL A 704 -6.03 -2.57 -30.03
CA VAL A 704 -7.25 -2.01 -29.40
C VAL A 704 -6.94 -0.94 -28.34
N ASN A 705 -5.66 -0.64 -28.12
CA ASN A 705 -5.15 0.31 -27.13
C ASN A 705 -5.66 0.01 -25.70
N VAL A 706 -5.36 -1.18 -25.17
CA VAL A 706 -5.80 -1.60 -23.81
C VAL A 706 -4.66 -2.10 -22.94
N ILE A 707 -4.74 -1.78 -21.66
CA ILE A 707 -3.82 -2.25 -20.61
C ILE A 707 -4.44 -3.48 -19.94
N THR A 708 -3.71 -4.60 -19.92
CA THR A 708 -4.20 -5.91 -19.45
C THR A 708 -3.09 -6.65 -18.70
N PRO A 709 -3.29 -7.88 -18.20
CA PRO A 709 -2.18 -8.65 -17.61
C PRO A 709 -1.01 -8.92 -18.57
N VAL A 710 -1.22 -8.88 -19.90
CA VAL A 710 -0.15 -9.09 -20.90
C VAL A 710 0.51 -7.80 -21.40
N SER A 711 -0.14 -6.65 -21.24
CA SER A 711 0.28 -5.35 -21.79
C SER A 711 0.46 -4.27 -20.72
N GLY A 712 1.36 -3.33 -20.97
CA GLY A 712 1.53 -2.10 -20.18
C GLY A 712 1.44 -0.88 -21.07
N ALA A 713 1.31 0.31 -20.48
CA ALA A 713 1.42 1.59 -21.17
C ALA A 713 2.61 2.38 -20.64
N VAL A 714 3.43 2.92 -21.53
CA VAL A 714 4.55 3.79 -21.15
C VAL A 714 4.58 5.07 -22.00
N VAL A 715 4.70 6.23 -21.34
CA VAL A 715 4.99 7.51 -22.01
C VAL A 715 6.47 7.80 -21.87
N LEU A 716 7.11 8.21 -22.96
CA LEU A 716 8.53 8.58 -23.02
C LEU A 716 8.69 9.98 -23.64
N GLU A 717 9.84 10.59 -23.36
CA GLU A 717 10.14 11.97 -23.74
C GLU A 717 10.50 12.15 -25.23
N THR A 718 10.96 11.13 -25.95
CA THR A 718 11.30 11.32 -27.37
C THR A 718 10.95 10.11 -28.22
N VAL A 719 10.69 10.34 -29.51
CA VAL A 719 10.52 9.26 -30.51
C VAL A 719 11.74 8.33 -30.52
N ARG A 720 12.94 8.89 -30.32
CA ARG A 720 14.18 8.12 -30.19
C ARG A 720 14.10 7.13 -29.03
N ASP A 721 13.57 7.53 -27.89
CA ASP A 721 13.45 6.64 -26.71
C ASP A 721 12.50 5.48 -26.98
N TYR A 722 11.40 5.70 -27.70
CA TYR A 722 10.50 4.61 -28.13
C TYR A 722 11.25 3.63 -29.05
N THR A 723 11.89 4.13 -30.11
CA THR A 723 12.60 3.28 -31.07
C THR A 723 13.77 2.51 -30.44
N ALA A 724 14.53 3.14 -29.53
CA ALA A 724 15.64 2.50 -28.82
C ALA A 724 15.19 1.37 -27.87
N ASN A 725 13.93 1.41 -27.42
CA ASN A 725 13.34 0.37 -26.58
C ASN A 725 12.47 -0.62 -27.37
N GLY A 726 12.44 -0.53 -28.71
CA GLY A 726 11.62 -1.39 -29.56
C GLY A 726 10.11 -1.16 -29.36
N LEU A 727 9.72 0.01 -28.88
CA LEU A 727 8.33 0.35 -28.63
C LEU A 727 7.70 1.06 -29.84
N PRO A 728 6.42 0.80 -30.14
CA PRO A 728 5.71 1.54 -31.18
C PRO A 728 5.52 3.00 -30.77
N VAL A 729 5.61 3.91 -31.74
CA VAL A 729 5.36 5.34 -31.49
C VAL A 729 3.85 5.54 -31.26
N PRO A 730 3.44 6.25 -30.19
CA PRO A 730 2.03 6.50 -29.90
C PRO A 730 1.31 7.29 -31.00
N ASP A 731 0.06 6.94 -31.26
CA ASP A 731 -0.85 7.67 -32.15
C ASP A 731 -1.85 8.49 -31.30
N PRO A 732 -1.81 9.84 -31.35
CA PRO A 732 -2.72 10.71 -30.60
C PRO A 732 -4.22 10.44 -30.82
N ASP A 733 -4.59 9.93 -31.99
CA ASP A 733 -5.99 9.73 -32.41
C ASP A 733 -6.50 8.30 -32.16
N ALA A 734 -5.68 7.43 -31.56
CA ALA A 734 -6.02 6.02 -31.32
C ALA A 734 -7.23 5.84 -30.38
N VAL A 735 -7.54 6.83 -29.55
CA VAL A 735 -8.65 6.80 -28.59
C VAL A 735 -9.45 8.10 -28.70
N PRO A 736 -10.78 8.03 -28.90
CA PRO A 736 -11.63 9.22 -28.88
C PRO A 736 -11.46 9.98 -27.57
N THR A 737 -11.25 11.30 -27.66
CA THR A 737 -11.11 12.18 -26.50
C THR A 737 -12.49 12.64 -26.01
N VAL A 738 -12.61 12.90 -24.71
CA VAL A 738 -13.79 13.60 -24.17
C VAL A 738 -13.55 15.11 -24.33
N PRO A 739 -14.38 15.86 -25.08
CA PRO A 739 -14.19 17.30 -25.22
C PRO A 739 -14.41 18.00 -23.87
N GLU A 740 -13.55 18.95 -23.54
CA GLU A 740 -13.65 19.68 -22.27
C GLU A 740 -14.91 20.58 -22.24
N PRO A 741 -15.49 20.89 -21.06
CA PRO A 741 -16.69 21.71 -20.92
C PRO A 741 -16.57 23.08 -21.58
N GLU A 742 -15.37 23.68 -21.55
CA GLU A 742 -15.08 24.92 -22.26
C GLU A 742 -15.13 24.76 -23.79
N THR A 743 -14.72 23.61 -24.31
CA THR A 743 -14.88 23.26 -25.73
C THR A 743 -16.37 23.16 -26.09
N TRP A 744 -17.19 22.57 -25.22
CA TRP A 744 -18.65 22.54 -25.40
C TRP A 744 -19.26 23.94 -25.36
N ALA A 745 -18.84 24.80 -24.43
CA ALA A 745 -19.30 26.19 -24.37
C ALA A 745 -18.93 26.94 -25.65
N LEU A 746 -17.72 26.75 -26.18
CA LEU A 746 -17.27 27.32 -27.45
C LEU A 746 -18.10 26.80 -28.64
N LEU A 747 -18.37 25.49 -28.70
CA LEU A 747 -19.23 24.88 -29.73
C LEU A 747 -20.66 25.41 -29.68
N ILE A 748 -21.23 25.62 -28.49
CA ILE A 748 -22.56 26.21 -28.31
C ILE A 748 -22.56 27.68 -28.74
N LEU A 749 -21.55 28.46 -28.33
CA LEU A 749 -21.43 29.87 -28.70
C LEU A 749 -21.25 30.05 -30.21
N THR A 750 -20.43 29.21 -30.85
CA THR A 750 -20.24 29.23 -32.31
C THR A 750 -21.52 28.80 -33.04
N ALA A 751 -22.25 27.80 -32.55
CA ALA A 751 -23.55 27.42 -33.10
C ALA A 751 -24.60 28.55 -32.97
N LEU A 752 -24.64 29.24 -31.82
CA LEU A 752 -25.50 30.40 -31.60
C LEU A 752 -25.12 31.58 -32.52
N ALA A 753 -23.83 31.87 -32.66
CA ALA A 753 -23.35 32.90 -33.58
C ALA A 753 -23.68 32.57 -35.04
N GLY A 754 -23.54 31.29 -35.44
CA GLY A 754 -23.93 30.79 -36.76
C GLY A 754 -25.45 30.93 -37.00
N ALA A 755 -26.27 30.54 -36.01
CA ALA A 755 -27.72 30.71 -36.09
C ALA A 755 -28.14 32.18 -36.20
N LEU A 756 -27.47 33.08 -35.46
CA LEU A 756 -27.69 34.53 -35.55
C LEU A 756 -27.27 35.11 -36.90
N LEU A 757 -26.17 34.63 -37.49
CA LEU A 757 -25.72 35.03 -38.83
C LEU A 757 -26.69 34.56 -39.91
N VAL A 758 -27.17 33.31 -39.84
CA VAL A 758 -28.18 32.79 -40.77
C VAL A 758 -29.50 33.55 -40.63
N LYS A 759 -29.90 33.90 -39.40
CA LYS A 759 -31.07 34.75 -39.15
C LYS A 759 -30.89 36.13 -39.77
N ARG A 760 -29.75 36.81 -39.54
CA ARG A 760 -29.44 38.11 -40.16
C ARG A 760 -29.41 38.06 -41.68
N GLN A 761 -28.86 37.00 -42.28
CA GLN A 761 -28.86 36.84 -43.74
C GLN A 761 -30.28 36.62 -44.30
N ARG A 762 -31.15 35.92 -43.55
CA ARG A 762 -32.58 35.81 -43.92
C ARG A 762 -33.29 37.14 -43.78
N ASP A 763 -33.08 37.87 -42.70
CA ASP A 763 -33.68 39.19 -42.48
C ASP A 763 -33.23 40.19 -43.55
N LEU A 764 -31.95 40.18 -43.96
CA LEU A 764 -31.43 41.01 -45.05
C LEU A 764 -31.98 40.61 -46.43
N ARG A 765 -32.27 39.32 -46.67
CA ARG A 765 -32.91 38.86 -47.91
C ARG A 765 -34.40 39.19 -47.97
N VAL A 766 -35.07 39.35 -46.82
CA VAL A 766 -36.47 39.78 -46.73
C VAL A 766 -36.62 41.30 -46.87
N VAL A 767 -35.57 42.08 -46.58
CA VAL A 767 -35.54 43.54 -46.80
C VAL A 767 -35.11 43.92 -48.23
N ALA A 768 -34.45 43.00 -48.95
CA ALA A 768 -34.00 43.18 -50.33
C ALA A 768 -34.97 42.61 -51.39
N ALA A 769 -36.08 42.01 -50.97
CA ALA A 769 -37.22 41.59 -51.78
C ALA A 769 -38.40 42.50 -51.47
#